data_AF-A0AAU5VER0-F1
#
_entry.id   AF-A0AAU5VER0-F1
#
_cell.length_a   1.000
_cell.length_b   1.000
_cell.length_c   1.000
_cell.angle_alpha   90.00
_cell.angle_beta   90.00
_cell.angle_gamma   90.00
#
_symmetry.space_group_name_H-M   'P 1'
#
loop_
_entity.id
_entity.type
_entity.pdbx_description
1 polymer ?
#
loop_
_entity_poly.entity_id
_entity_poly.type
_entity_poly.pdbx_seq_one_letter_code
_entity_poly.pdbx_strand_id
1 'polypeptide(L)'
;MPRPPLGDERHRTVSADLHRIVRVLDPYLIDRRAGASRRHRSREHGLPALLLARVADGGAVTDTPEPDPGLTRLVLDYMERLKSSGDGAHRDGTHFAPYAVVGDVGPDLPRVREDGPHLLLLEDVAEQLRETVPQGAGALRLPEFDTCLSVLRATVQEVDAAGQRRALRKLLCDAYAARFHEAFPVAQLGEAMDGWWGAPFRLLSVVAGWLWRRWYGMRVDRRHPWVSRMLDLPGRSFLKAAVHLRVTHRLALAHEAAQPAHAVESREEELVREILLTALIRDLAKAARPRAWSRLRPRRAWPFVVLLPAVGGAGSACREFLDTYAAVAHDLESSPLLVLGAATDELPPYAASPPLRALPAQRGALGTRPTGHDATAPFSAAVAGHATDTVRVLALPRTPDDGAPAAEVPLPATVDFRPPLVRDWWRPVAAATAAVMLGAGGLVLSRELVELLPDGSLAASCRHVGTGEVVGLTDGNDGCDLAHGEYAEDLRKLEKILGHQNAKVDTDRPYRTVVFFAPLSVGSTSKRTAPIGFQTLRGALLAQKNVNSRRLKAQVPVRLLVANAGESFHYGSRGGLNQSNKSTVDVAKMIVDRAGRDHIAAVMGLHQSRPESQQAAIELGAQGITVLGTGVSGQRMVDGDSPVSYFQLSPPDARIAEVMASFARHSPQLHALTDPAPSDSGPAAVVVYDPKDEYFSADLAHRFDTAYRSTGPVHFVKYGEMENGRTTRAIAGTVCALVHSTGGFVLYAGRSSVMEDLFEHMQTDQACRARVAPVPVLAESPAPDVILHPSLMRKEYGALKLFYNQFSLPLPDGPFGEKFGQAFHLSAENDAALGYDAVKILSEAMNAIISTDPGFSPRALVTRLQDPGIHNYVGESGVITLDSDHHYPPNKEIHIREITPAGDKLTDLTCGMLSQGARDATHWGPDDRFDCPVDSVS
;
A
#
# COMPACT_ATOMS: atom_id res chain seq x y z
N MET A 1 0.51 15.42 80.02
CA MET A 1 1.77 15.09 79.32
C MET A 1 1.82 15.88 78.02
N PRO A 2 2.89 16.63 77.75
CA PRO A 2 3.02 17.40 76.52
C PRO A 2 3.21 16.45 75.33
N ARG A 3 2.53 16.71 74.22
CA ARG A 3 2.78 16.03 72.95
C ARG A 3 4.25 16.28 72.54
N PRO A 4 5.00 15.26 72.09
CA PRO A 4 6.29 15.48 71.47
C PRO A 4 6.11 16.26 70.15
N PRO A 5 7.15 16.97 69.68
CA PRO A 5 7.07 17.72 68.43
C PRO A 5 6.80 16.75 67.26
N LEU A 6 6.02 17.22 66.29
CA LEU A 6 5.90 16.61 64.96
C LEU A 6 7.31 16.38 64.43
N GLY A 7 7.72 15.11 64.38
CA GLY A 7 8.97 14.72 63.76
C GLY A 7 8.88 14.94 62.26
N ASP A 8 9.85 15.69 61.74
CA ASP A 8 10.23 15.86 60.34
C ASP A 8 9.44 14.99 59.36
N GLU A 9 8.44 15.59 58.72
CA GLU A 9 8.03 15.17 57.38
C GLU A 9 9.28 15.20 56.52
N ARG A 10 9.62 14.06 55.92
CA ARG A 10 10.74 13.93 54.98
C ARG A 10 10.48 14.89 53.81
N HIS A 11 10.98 16.11 53.91
CA HIS A 11 11.11 17.02 52.78
C HIS A 11 12.00 16.35 51.75
N ARG A 12 11.41 15.64 50.78
CA ARG A 12 12.13 15.13 49.62
C ARG A 12 12.47 16.33 48.75
N THR A 13 13.68 16.85 48.91
CA THR A 13 14.28 17.80 47.97
C THR A 13 14.35 17.14 46.59
N VAL A 14 13.53 17.63 45.66
CA VAL A 14 13.51 17.19 44.26
C VAL A 14 14.79 17.69 43.57
N SER A 15 15.46 16.83 42.80
CA SER A 15 16.64 17.24 42.04
C SER A 15 16.26 18.31 41.00
N ALA A 16 17.18 19.24 40.71
CA ALA A 16 16.96 20.29 39.70
C ALA A 16 16.59 19.71 38.32
N ASP A 17 17.15 18.55 37.97
CA ASP A 17 16.86 17.85 36.71
C ASP A 17 15.43 17.28 36.67
N LEU A 18 14.95 16.67 37.77
CA LEU A 18 13.56 16.19 37.84
C LEU A 18 12.58 17.36 37.78
N HIS A 19 12.90 18.49 38.43
CA HIS A 19 12.08 19.70 38.34
C HIS A 19 11.95 20.21 36.89
N ARG A 20 13.00 20.12 36.07
CA ARG A 20 12.96 20.51 34.65
C ARG A 20 12.00 19.63 33.83
N ILE A 21 12.05 18.32 34.03
CA ILE A 21 11.14 17.35 33.39
C ILE A 21 9.70 17.63 33.76
N VAL A 22 9.45 17.79 35.06
CA VAL A 22 8.13 18.07 35.63
C VAL A 22 7.53 19.35 35.06
N ARG A 23 8.32 20.43 34.98
CA ARG A 23 7.84 21.75 34.55
C ARG A 23 7.33 21.77 33.11
N VAL A 24 7.73 20.80 32.28
CA VAL A 24 7.32 20.76 30.86
C VAL A 24 6.36 19.61 30.57
N LEU A 25 6.58 18.43 31.15
CA LEU A 25 5.69 17.29 30.94
C LEU A 25 4.34 17.49 31.66
N ASP A 26 4.33 17.92 32.92
CA ASP A 26 3.07 18.02 33.68
C ASP A 26 2.06 18.98 33.04
N PRO A 27 2.43 20.23 32.61
CA PRO A 27 1.50 21.10 31.89
C PRO A 27 0.98 20.50 30.59
N TYR A 28 1.82 19.79 29.85
CA TYR A 28 1.40 19.11 28.62
C TYR A 28 0.37 18.00 28.89
N LEU A 29 0.58 17.23 29.95
CA LEU A 29 -0.35 16.20 30.40
C LEU A 29 -1.69 16.82 30.88
N ILE A 30 -1.63 17.97 31.56
CA ILE A 30 -2.80 18.71 32.07
C ILE A 30 -3.62 19.34 30.93
N ASP A 31 -2.98 19.99 29.95
CA ASP A 31 -3.66 20.66 28.84
C ASP A 31 -4.47 19.69 27.97
N ARG A 32 -3.92 18.49 27.73
CA ARG A 32 -4.66 17.42 27.03
C ARG A 32 -5.80 16.86 27.88
N ARG A 33 -5.62 16.75 29.21
CA ARG A 33 -6.65 16.29 30.16
C ARG A 33 -7.81 17.29 30.27
N ALA A 34 -7.56 18.59 30.17
CA ALA A 34 -8.55 19.67 30.32
C ALA A 34 -9.45 19.87 29.06
N GLY A 35 -9.09 19.28 27.91
CA GLY A 35 -9.93 19.35 26.70
C GLY A 35 -10.13 20.76 26.16
N ALA A 36 -9.10 21.61 26.21
CA ALA A 36 -9.16 23.01 25.79
C ALA A 36 -9.74 23.22 24.37
N SER A 37 -10.41 24.37 24.20
CA SER A 37 -11.28 24.66 23.04
C SER A 37 -10.55 24.64 21.70
N ARG A 38 -11.25 24.14 20.66
CA ARG A 38 -10.76 23.85 19.30
C ARG A 38 -10.11 25.01 18.51
N ARG A 39 -10.09 26.26 18.99
CA ARG A 39 -9.73 27.42 18.16
C ARG A 39 -8.22 27.62 17.93
N HIS A 40 -7.34 26.90 18.62
CA HIS A 40 -5.89 26.99 18.42
C HIS A 40 -5.17 25.66 18.20
N ARG A 41 -5.87 24.57 17.87
CA ARG A 41 -5.18 23.33 17.46
C ARG A 41 -4.59 23.53 16.07
N SER A 42 -3.32 23.91 16.00
CA SER A 42 -2.47 23.58 14.86
C SER A 42 -2.56 22.06 14.63
N ARG A 43 -2.38 21.64 13.36
CA ARG A 43 -2.47 20.25 12.87
C ARG A 43 -1.94 19.23 13.88
N GLU A 44 -2.54 18.05 13.95
CA GLU A 44 -2.23 16.99 14.92
C GLU A 44 -0.73 16.65 14.93
N HIS A 45 0.04 17.14 15.91
CA HIS A 45 1.44 16.76 16.11
C HIS A 45 1.49 15.54 17.05
N GLY A 46 2.19 14.47 16.64
CA GLY A 46 2.49 13.31 17.47
C GLY A 46 3.43 13.67 18.63
N LEU A 47 3.35 12.93 19.74
CA LEU A 47 4.30 13.04 20.84
C LEU A 47 5.57 12.24 20.51
N PRO A 48 6.78 12.83 20.56
CA PRO A 48 8.01 12.07 20.34
C PRO A 48 8.41 11.25 21.57
N ALA A 49 9.26 10.24 21.35
CA ALA A 49 10.02 9.62 22.44
C ALA A 49 11.17 10.54 22.88
N LEU A 50 11.32 10.74 24.18
CA LEU A 50 12.38 11.53 24.80
C LEU A 50 13.38 10.58 25.46
N LEU A 51 14.63 10.62 25.00
CA LEU A 51 15.74 9.84 25.55
C LEU A 51 16.71 10.78 26.28
N LEU A 52 16.85 10.61 27.59
CA LEU A 52 17.72 11.43 28.42
C LEU A 52 19.17 10.97 28.30
N ALA A 53 20.10 11.91 28.08
CA ALA A 53 21.55 11.69 28.04
C ALA A 53 22.28 12.84 28.77
N ARG A 54 23.59 12.72 29.03
CA ARG A 54 24.41 13.78 29.65
C ARG A 54 25.31 14.48 28.63
N VAL A 55 25.62 15.75 28.84
CA VAL A 55 26.63 16.50 28.05
C VAL A 55 28.04 16.20 28.57
N ALA A 56 29.03 15.97 27.68
CA ALA A 56 30.43 15.78 28.07
C ALA A 56 31.04 17.05 28.70
N ASP A 57 31.98 16.87 29.66
CA ASP A 57 32.59 18.01 30.37
C ASP A 57 33.57 18.77 29.47
N GLY A 58 33.16 19.95 28.98
CA GLY A 58 34.06 20.92 28.35
C GLY A 58 33.32 21.81 27.35
N GLY A 59 32.91 23.01 27.78
CA GLY A 59 32.02 23.93 27.04
C GLY A 59 32.52 24.46 25.69
N ALA A 60 32.67 23.58 24.70
CA ALA A 60 32.89 23.90 23.30
C ALA A 60 31.70 23.40 22.47
N VAL A 61 31.48 24.05 21.33
CA VAL A 61 30.25 24.02 20.49
C VAL A 61 29.98 22.66 19.81
N THR A 62 30.63 21.56 20.24
CA THR A 62 30.44 20.19 19.74
C THR A 62 30.12 19.22 20.88
N ASP A 63 29.22 19.62 21.78
CA ASP A 63 28.75 18.80 22.90
C ASP A 63 27.91 17.61 22.41
N THR A 64 28.54 16.46 22.20
CA THR A 64 27.85 15.21 21.91
C THR A 64 27.23 14.63 23.19
N PRO A 65 25.93 14.28 23.19
CA PRO A 65 25.30 13.62 24.33
C PRO A 65 25.91 12.22 24.55
N GLU A 66 26.22 11.89 25.79
CA GLU A 66 26.76 10.60 26.23
C GLU A 66 25.79 9.91 27.21
N PRO A 67 25.69 8.56 27.18
CA PRO A 67 24.86 7.82 28.12
C PRO A 67 25.37 7.92 29.56
N ASP A 68 24.45 7.87 30.53
CA ASP A 68 24.74 7.97 31.97
C ASP A 68 23.80 7.05 32.78
N PRO A 69 24.33 5.99 33.42
CA PRO A 69 23.56 5.12 34.31
C PRO A 69 22.83 5.85 35.44
N GLY A 70 23.31 7.04 35.85
CA GLY A 70 22.67 7.87 36.87
C GLY A 70 21.29 8.40 36.47
N LEU A 71 20.95 8.41 35.18
CA LEU A 71 19.66 8.88 34.67
C LEU A 71 18.50 7.90 34.93
N THR A 72 18.79 6.62 35.19
CA THR A 72 17.78 5.62 35.57
C THR A 72 16.99 6.06 36.79
N ARG A 73 17.68 6.59 37.80
CA ARG A 73 17.06 7.07 39.03
C ARG A 73 16.06 8.19 38.77
N LEU A 74 16.34 9.05 37.80
CA LEU A 74 15.51 10.20 37.48
C LEU A 74 14.23 9.80 36.72
N VAL A 75 14.28 8.78 35.86
CA VAL A 75 13.07 8.19 35.24
C VAL A 75 12.19 7.51 36.31
N LEU A 76 12.80 6.81 37.27
CA LEU A 76 12.10 6.19 38.39
C LEU A 76 11.52 7.23 39.37
N ASP A 77 12.21 8.34 39.62
CA ASP A 77 11.68 9.43 40.43
C ASP A 77 10.46 10.09 39.75
N TYR A 78 10.44 10.16 38.41
CA TYR A 78 9.26 10.59 37.65
C TYR A 78 8.10 9.57 37.73
N MET A 79 8.40 8.26 37.70
CA MET A 79 7.39 7.21 37.95
C MET A 79 6.73 7.40 39.32
N GLU A 80 7.52 7.62 40.38
CA GLU A 80 7.00 7.86 41.73
C GLU A 80 6.17 9.13 41.80
N ARG A 81 6.43 10.14 40.97
CA ARG A 81 5.56 11.33 40.85
C ARG A 81 4.23 11.03 40.17
N LEU A 82 4.20 10.11 39.18
CA LEU A 82 2.97 9.69 38.52
C LEU A 82 2.04 8.88 39.44
N LYS A 83 2.61 8.23 40.47
CA LYS A 83 1.88 7.66 41.60
C LYS A 83 1.55 8.81 42.57
N SER A 84 0.31 9.31 42.63
CA SER A 84 0.05 10.40 43.59
C SER A 84 0.22 9.89 45.02
N SER A 85 1.08 10.50 45.82
CA SER A 85 1.02 10.37 47.28
C SER A 85 -0.16 11.19 47.78
N GLY A 86 -1.30 10.54 48.02
CA GLY A 86 -2.40 11.16 48.74
C GLY A 86 -2.00 11.35 50.20
N ASP A 87 -1.80 12.60 50.61
CA ASP A 87 -1.74 12.95 52.03
C ASP A 87 -3.13 12.78 52.65
N GLY A 88 -3.24 11.90 53.64
CA GLY A 88 -4.40 11.81 54.53
C GLY A 88 -5.28 10.57 54.37
N ALA A 89 -5.14 9.66 55.34
CA ALA A 89 -6.13 8.70 55.88
C ALA A 89 -6.90 7.71 54.96
N HIS A 90 -6.87 7.80 53.63
CA HIS A 90 -7.43 6.78 52.73
C HIS A 90 -6.36 6.31 51.73
N ARG A 91 -5.93 5.06 51.93
CA ARG A 91 -4.71 4.45 51.37
C ARG A 91 -4.84 3.92 49.94
N ASP A 92 -5.81 4.37 49.16
CA ASP A 92 -5.98 3.92 47.78
C ASP A 92 -5.42 4.98 46.82
N GLY A 93 -4.17 4.78 46.40
CA GLY A 93 -3.40 5.72 45.59
C GLY A 93 -4.07 6.05 44.26
N THR A 94 -4.30 7.33 44.00
CA THR A 94 -4.78 7.80 42.69
C THR A 94 -3.60 8.02 41.73
N HIS A 95 -3.67 7.51 40.50
CA HIS A 95 -2.63 7.77 39.51
C HIS A 95 -2.88 9.11 38.79
N PHE A 96 -1.80 9.80 38.41
CA PHE A 96 -1.91 11.08 37.69
C PHE A 96 -2.29 10.89 36.22
N ALA A 97 -1.68 9.91 35.57
CA ALA A 97 -1.94 9.48 34.20
C ALA A 97 -1.72 7.96 34.11
N PRO A 98 -2.32 7.25 33.12
CA PRO A 98 -1.97 5.86 32.85
C PRO A 98 -0.50 5.77 32.41
N TYR A 99 0.27 4.91 33.07
CA TYR A 99 1.67 4.69 32.77
C TYR A 99 2.07 3.21 32.79
N ALA A 100 3.13 2.86 32.08
CA ALA A 100 3.79 1.56 32.16
C ALA A 100 5.30 1.74 32.24
N VAL A 101 5.96 0.81 32.91
CA VAL A 101 7.42 0.76 33.03
C VAL A 101 7.91 -0.51 32.35
N VAL A 102 8.81 -0.34 31.39
CA VAL A 102 9.48 -1.44 30.70
C VAL A 102 10.78 -1.73 31.43
N GLY A 103 11.08 -2.96 31.81
CA GLY A 103 12.41 -3.29 32.32
C GLY A 103 12.64 -4.73 32.71
N ASP A 104 13.92 -5.06 32.91
CA ASP A 104 14.41 -6.32 33.52
C ASP A 104 14.42 -6.27 35.06
N VAL A 105 13.88 -5.21 35.67
CA VAL A 105 14.03 -4.88 37.11
C VAL A 105 12.69 -5.03 37.87
N GLY A 106 11.89 -6.02 37.49
CA GLY A 106 10.74 -6.50 38.26
C GLY A 106 11.09 -7.78 39.03
N PRO A 107 10.58 -8.00 40.26
CA PRO A 107 10.89 -9.21 41.03
C PRO A 107 10.26 -10.45 40.39
N ASP A 108 11.07 -11.50 40.22
CA ASP A 108 10.68 -12.91 40.04
C ASP A 108 9.25 -13.17 39.52
N LEU A 109 9.08 -13.21 38.20
CA LEU A 109 7.98 -13.96 37.58
C LEU A 109 8.54 -15.15 36.79
N PRO A 110 8.52 -16.38 37.35
CA PRO A 110 8.77 -17.57 36.56
C PRO A 110 7.52 -17.85 35.72
N ARG A 111 7.44 -17.22 34.55
CA ARG A 111 6.50 -17.62 33.51
C ARG A 111 7.28 -17.87 32.23
N VAL A 112 7.93 -19.02 32.17
CA VAL A 112 8.25 -19.67 30.88
C VAL A 112 6.89 -20.02 30.27
N ARG A 113 6.28 -19.06 29.57
CA ARG A 113 5.13 -19.29 28.69
C ARG A 113 5.68 -19.64 27.32
N GLU A 114 5.04 -20.59 26.65
CA GLU A 114 5.35 -21.04 25.27
C GLU A 114 5.17 -19.93 24.20
N ASP A 115 4.85 -18.70 24.61
CA ASP A 115 4.44 -17.57 23.76
C ASP A 115 5.62 -16.66 23.32
N GLY A 116 6.84 -16.83 23.87
CA GLY A 116 8.02 -16.00 23.54
C GLY A 116 8.13 -14.67 24.31
N PRO A 117 9.35 -14.09 24.43
CA PRO A 117 9.63 -12.94 25.32
C PRO A 117 8.99 -11.62 24.84
N HIS A 118 8.93 -11.37 23.54
CA HIS A 118 8.37 -10.16 22.94
C HIS A 118 6.85 -10.02 23.15
N LEU A 119 6.11 -11.14 23.20
CA LEU A 119 4.68 -11.15 23.51
C LEU A 119 4.41 -10.72 24.95
N LEU A 120 5.24 -11.20 25.88
CA LEU A 120 5.13 -10.89 27.30
C LEU A 120 5.42 -9.41 27.57
N LEU A 121 6.42 -8.85 26.88
CA LEU A 121 6.78 -7.43 27.00
C LEU A 121 5.60 -6.49 26.69
N LEU A 122 4.97 -6.67 25.52
CA LEU A 122 3.85 -5.80 25.10
C LEU A 122 2.56 -6.10 25.89
N GLU A 123 2.36 -7.34 26.33
CA GLU A 123 1.24 -7.69 27.23
C GLU A 123 1.39 -7.00 28.59
N ASP A 124 2.58 -7.04 29.19
CA ASP A 124 2.86 -6.41 30.48
C ASP A 124 2.69 -4.88 30.39
N VAL A 125 3.20 -4.25 29.33
CA VAL A 125 2.94 -2.82 29.06
C VAL A 125 1.44 -2.54 28.96
N ALA A 126 0.68 -3.37 28.23
CA ALA A 126 -0.76 -3.19 28.08
C ALA A 126 -1.53 -3.42 29.39
N GLU A 127 -1.08 -4.34 30.25
CA GLU A 127 -1.66 -4.64 31.57
C GLU A 127 -1.38 -3.49 32.55
N GLN A 128 -0.13 -3.06 32.67
CA GLN A 128 0.24 -1.90 33.50
C GLN A 128 -0.52 -0.64 33.09
N LEU A 129 -0.72 -0.38 31.79
CA LEU A 129 -1.53 0.74 31.31
C LEU A 129 -3.02 0.62 31.68
N ARG A 130 -3.55 -0.59 31.88
CA ARG A 130 -4.94 -0.82 32.33
C ARG A 130 -5.06 -0.64 33.84
N GLU A 131 -4.06 -1.08 34.60
CA GLU A 131 -4.05 -1.01 36.06
C GLU A 131 -3.80 0.40 36.60
N THR A 132 -2.93 1.16 35.92
CA THR A 132 -2.58 2.54 36.31
C THR A 132 -3.58 3.59 35.85
N VAL A 133 -4.72 3.18 35.28
CA VAL A 133 -5.78 4.11 34.90
C VAL A 133 -6.31 4.81 36.16
N PRO A 134 -6.38 6.15 36.20
CA PRO A 134 -6.88 6.87 37.37
C PRO A 134 -8.29 6.41 37.78
N GLN A 135 -8.50 6.21 39.07
CA GLN A 135 -9.80 5.78 39.61
C GLN A 135 -10.93 6.71 39.14
N GLY A 136 -12.06 6.14 38.73
CA GLY A 136 -13.20 6.90 38.18
C GLY A 136 -13.10 7.27 36.70
N ALA A 137 -11.97 7.02 36.02
CA ALA A 137 -11.82 7.24 34.58
C ALA A 137 -12.46 6.15 33.69
N GLY A 138 -12.86 5.02 34.29
CA GLY A 138 -13.38 3.82 33.61
C GLY A 138 -12.25 2.90 33.12
N ALA A 139 -12.61 1.70 32.65
CA ALA A 139 -11.63 0.72 32.18
C ALA A 139 -11.07 1.05 30.79
N LEU A 140 -9.74 1.00 30.63
CA LEU A 140 -9.07 1.08 29.34
C LEU A 140 -9.38 -0.17 28.52
N ARG A 141 -9.89 0.02 27.29
CA ARG A 141 -10.23 -1.07 26.37
C ARG A 141 -9.26 -1.06 25.20
N LEU A 142 -8.65 -2.22 24.93
CA LEU A 142 -7.67 -2.39 23.86
C LEU A 142 -8.14 -3.46 22.84
N PRO A 143 -9.27 -3.22 22.14
CA PRO A 143 -9.90 -4.24 21.30
C PRO A 143 -9.05 -4.70 20.10
N GLU A 144 -8.25 -3.84 19.46
CA GLU A 144 -7.38 -4.26 18.36
C GLU A 144 -6.21 -5.09 18.89
N PHE A 145 -5.56 -4.63 19.96
CA PHE A 145 -4.47 -5.35 20.63
C PHE A 145 -4.92 -6.73 21.10
N ASP A 146 -6.05 -6.79 21.83
CA ASP A 146 -6.61 -8.04 22.34
C ASP A 146 -6.99 -9.01 21.22
N THR A 147 -7.47 -8.49 20.07
CA THR A 147 -7.82 -9.33 18.92
C THR A 147 -6.57 -9.95 18.31
N CYS A 148 -5.50 -9.17 18.12
CA CYS A 148 -4.23 -9.68 17.59
C CYS A 148 -3.58 -10.69 18.56
N LEU A 149 -3.58 -10.38 19.86
CA LEU A 149 -3.08 -11.30 20.88
C LEU A 149 -3.86 -12.62 20.92
N SER A 150 -5.20 -12.55 20.80
CA SER A 150 -6.06 -13.75 20.74
C SER A 150 -5.80 -14.61 19.50
N VAL A 151 -5.40 -13.99 18.38
CA VAL A 151 -5.02 -14.69 17.14
C VAL A 151 -3.70 -15.43 17.34
N LEU A 152 -2.69 -14.76 17.90
CA LEU A 152 -1.36 -15.33 18.12
C LEU A 152 -1.43 -16.55 19.05
N ARG A 153 -2.26 -16.48 20.09
CA ARG A 153 -2.50 -17.57 21.06
C ARG A 153 -3.45 -18.68 20.57
N ALA A 154 -4.10 -18.52 19.43
CA ALA A 154 -5.13 -19.48 19.00
C ALA A 154 -4.54 -20.87 18.69
N THR A 155 -5.08 -21.92 19.32
CA THR A 155 -4.77 -23.32 19.00
C THR A 155 -5.79 -23.91 18.02
N VAL A 156 -5.59 -23.64 16.74
CA VAL A 156 -6.38 -24.23 15.64
C VAL A 156 -5.61 -25.39 15.00
N GLN A 157 -6.23 -26.58 14.99
CA GLN A 157 -5.66 -27.83 14.44
C GLN A 157 -6.13 -28.17 13.02
N GLU A 158 -6.92 -27.29 12.39
CA GLU A 158 -7.45 -27.51 11.02
C GLU A 158 -6.33 -27.44 9.96
N VAL A 159 -6.36 -28.37 8.99
CA VAL A 159 -5.33 -28.50 7.94
C VAL A 159 -5.56 -27.53 6.77
N ASP A 160 -6.81 -27.16 6.49
CA ASP A 160 -7.17 -26.29 5.36
C ASP A 160 -7.34 -24.82 5.77
N ALA A 161 -6.99 -23.89 4.88
CA ALA A 161 -7.07 -22.45 5.16
C ALA A 161 -8.52 -21.96 5.38
N ALA A 162 -9.54 -22.65 4.84
CA ALA A 162 -10.94 -22.30 5.05
C ALA A 162 -11.47 -22.79 6.41
N GLY A 163 -11.09 -23.99 6.85
CA GLY A 163 -11.30 -24.49 8.20
C GLY A 163 -10.61 -23.62 9.25
N GLN A 164 -9.34 -23.26 9.04
CA GLN A 164 -8.60 -22.39 9.95
C GLN A 164 -9.28 -21.04 10.16
N ARG A 165 -9.75 -20.39 9.08
CA ARG A 165 -10.49 -19.12 9.16
C ARG A 165 -11.82 -19.26 9.92
N ARG A 166 -12.55 -20.35 9.72
CA ARG A 166 -13.81 -20.62 10.43
C ARG A 166 -13.57 -20.84 11.92
N ALA A 167 -12.56 -21.64 12.28
CA ALA A 167 -12.19 -21.91 13.66
C ALA A 167 -11.70 -20.63 14.37
N LEU A 168 -10.85 -19.83 13.71
CA LEU A 168 -10.37 -18.56 14.25
C LEU A 168 -11.52 -17.55 14.45
N ARG A 169 -12.44 -17.45 13.48
CA ARG A 169 -13.64 -16.62 13.62
C ARG A 169 -14.49 -17.05 14.81
N LYS A 170 -14.67 -18.36 15.00
CA LYS A 170 -15.42 -18.90 16.15
C LYS A 170 -14.73 -18.51 17.46
N LEU A 171 -13.42 -18.71 17.58
CA LEU A 171 -12.64 -18.37 18.76
C LEU A 171 -12.74 -16.87 19.09
N LEU A 172 -12.55 -15.98 18.10
CA LEU A 172 -12.66 -14.54 18.29
C LEU A 172 -14.07 -14.09 18.68
N CYS A 173 -15.10 -14.72 18.11
CA CYS A 173 -16.49 -14.47 18.51
C CYS A 173 -16.74 -14.90 19.96
N ASP A 174 -16.25 -16.07 20.36
CA ASP A 174 -16.48 -16.62 21.70
C ASP A 174 -15.68 -15.85 22.77
N ALA A 175 -14.42 -15.48 22.49
CA ALA A 175 -13.60 -14.63 23.36
C ALA A 175 -14.23 -13.24 23.58
N TYR A 176 -14.80 -12.64 22.53
CA TYR A 176 -15.52 -11.38 22.65
C TYR A 176 -16.87 -11.53 23.38
N ALA A 177 -17.59 -12.62 23.14
CA ALA A 177 -18.86 -12.90 23.80
C ALA A 177 -18.68 -13.11 25.31
N ALA A 178 -17.64 -13.81 25.74
CA ALA A 178 -17.30 -13.97 27.17
C ALA A 178 -17.09 -12.61 27.85
N ARG A 179 -16.29 -11.72 27.25
CA ARG A 179 -16.08 -10.35 27.74
C ARG A 179 -17.35 -9.49 27.73
N PHE A 180 -18.26 -9.74 26.80
CA PHE A 180 -19.54 -9.04 26.75
C PHE A 180 -20.52 -9.52 27.83
N HIS A 181 -20.51 -10.82 28.15
CA HIS A 181 -21.32 -11.41 29.22
C HIS A 181 -20.92 -10.93 30.61
N GLU A 182 -19.63 -10.69 30.86
CA GLU A 182 -19.16 -10.07 32.11
C GLU A 182 -19.62 -8.61 32.24
N ALA A 183 -19.74 -7.88 31.12
CA ALA A 183 -20.14 -6.47 31.11
C ALA A 183 -21.66 -6.25 31.08
N PHE A 184 -22.43 -7.29 30.73
CA PHE A 184 -23.89 -7.28 30.66
C PHE A 184 -24.40 -8.63 31.16
N PRO A 185 -24.88 -8.73 32.43
CA PRO A 185 -25.46 -9.95 32.94
C PRO A 185 -26.85 -10.14 32.31
N VAL A 186 -26.90 -10.56 31.05
CA VAL A 186 -28.13 -10.93 30.34
C VAL A 186 -28.85 -12.06 31.08
N ALA A 187 -28.10 -12.88 31.84
CA ALA A 187 -28.64 -13.87 32.76
C ALA A 187 -29.57 -13.26 33.84
N GLN A 188 -29.21 -12.11 34.43
CA GLN A 188 -30.07 -11.41 35.39
C GLN A 188 -31.33 -10.82 34.75
N LEU A 189 -31.27 -10.47 33.46
CA LEU A 189 -32.44 -10.01 32.71
C LEU A 189 -33.39 -11.16 32.36
N GLY A 190 -32.85 -12.37 32.15
CA GLY A 190 -33.62 -13.60 31.96
C GLY A 190 -34.32 -14.06 33.26
N GLU A 191 -33.64 -13.94 34.40
CA GLU A 191 -34.21 -14.23 35.73
C GLU A 191 -35.29 -13.22 36.15
N ALA A 192 -35.16 -11.95 35.75
CA ALA A 192 -36.16 -10.91 36.02
C ALA A 192 -37.43 -11.01 35.15
N MET A 193 -37.42 -11.83 34.09
CA MET A 193 -38.53 -11.99 33.14
C MET A 193 -39.07 -13.43 33.13
N ASP A 194 -39.14 -14.08 34.29
CA ASP A 194 -39.76 -15.40 34.42
C ASP A 194 -41.29 -15.31 34.24
N GLY A 195 -41.79 -15.96 33.18
CA GLY A 195 -43.21 -15.94 32.78
C GLY A 195 -43.41 -16.36 31.32
N TRP A 196 -44.60 -16.13 30.75
CA TRP A 196 -44.94 -16.51 29.35
C TRP A 196 -44.02 -15.88 28.27
N TRP A 197 -43.26 -14.84 28.62
CA TRP A 197 -42.25 -14.22 27.77
C TRP A 197 -40.89 -14.96 27.75
N GLY A 198 -40.66 -15.92 28.65
CA GLY A 198 -39.37 -16.62 28.76
C GLY A 198 -39.02 -17.46 27.53
N ALA A 199 -40.01 -18.15 26.93
CA ALA A 199 -39.82 -18.93 25.71
C ALA A 199 -39.50 -18.06 24.47
N PRO A 200 -40.26 -16.99 24.14
CA PRO A 200 -39.91 -16.10 23.04
C PRO A 200 -38.59 -15.34 23.28
N PHE A 201 -38.25 -15.00 24.54
CA PHE A 201 -36.97 -14.37 24.84
C PHE A 201 -35.77 -15.31 24.63
N ARG A 202 -35.91 -16.60 24.94
CA ARG A 202 -34.89 -17.63 24.60
C ARG A 202 -34.73 -17.80 23.08
N LEU A 203 -35.81 -17.74 22.32
CA LEU A 203 -35.72 -17.83 20.85
C LEU A 203 -35.07 -16.57 20.26
N LEU A 204 -35.41 -15.40 20.82
CA LEU A 204 -34.87 -14.11 20.42
C LEU A 204 -33.38 -13.98 20.80
N SER A 205 -32.94 -14.56 21.92
CA SER A 205 -31.52 -14.59 22.29
C SER A 205 -30.68 -15.50 21.38
N VAL A 206 -31.25 -16.61 20.88
CA VAL A 206 -30.60 -17.48 19.88
C VAL A 206 -30.47 -16.74 18.53
N VAL A 207 -31.54 -16.11 18.05
CA VAL A 207 -31.52 -15.36 16.78
C VAL A 207 -30.63 -14.12 16.88
N ALA A 208 -30.70 -13.39 18.00
CA ALA A 208 -29.82 -12.25 18.27
C ALA A 208 -28.36 -12.69 18.37
N GLY A 209 -28.07 -13.82 19.02
CA GLY A 209 -26.73 -14.41 19.09
C GLY A 209 -26.19 -14.81 17.71
N TRP A 210 -27.04 -15.38 16.84
CA TRP A 210 -26.66 -15.72 15.47
C TRP A 210 -26.40 -14.47 14.60
N LEU A 211 -27.32 -13.50 14.62
CA LEU A 211 -27.15 -12.22 13.91
C LEU A 211 -25.93 -11.46 14.42
N TRP A 212 -25.71 -11.47 15.74
CA TRP A 212 -24.53 -10.87 16.36
C TRP A 212 -23.24 -11.55 15.90
N ARG A 213 -23.17 -12.88 15.90
CA ARG A 213 -21.99 -13.63 15.40
C ARG A 213 -21.72 -13.35 13.94
N ARG A 214 -22.76 -13.28 13.09
CA ARG A 214 -22.62 -12.94 11.67
C ARG A 214 -22.13 -11.50 11.48
N TRP A 215 -22.74 -10.54 12.18
CA TRP A 215 -22.37 -9.13 12.11
C TRP A 215 -20.97 -8.88 12.68
N TYR A 216 -20.63 -9.48 13.82
CA TYR A 216 -19.30 -9.39 14.43
C TYR A 216 -18.24 -10.02 13.54
N GLY A 217 -18.51 -11.18 12.94
CA GLY A 217 -17.60 -11.80 11.96
C GLY A 217 -17.32 -10.89 10.76
N MET A 218 -18.33 -10.25 10.19
CA MET A 218 -18.15 -9.26 9.11
C MET A 218 -17.41 -8.01 9.61
N ARG A 219 -17.68 -7.58 10.85
CA ARG A 219 -17.05 -6.41 11.46
C ARG A 219 -15.57 -6.63 11.73
N VAL A 220 -15.18 -7.77 12.27
CA VAL A 220 -13.78 -8.14 12.55
C VAL A 220 -12.99 -8.16 11.25
N ASP A 221 -13.54 -8.79 10.20
CA ASP A 221 -12.86 -8.89 8.91
C ASP A 221 -12.62 -7.52 8.25
N ARG A 222 -13.53 -6.56 8.48
CA ARG A 222 -13.45 -5.19 7.93
C ARG A 222 -12.69 -4.19 8.80
N ARG A 223 -12.42 -4.49 10.07
CA ARG A 223 -11.93 -3.50 11.06
C ARG A 223 -10.41 -3.38 11.09
N HIS A 224 -9.70 -4.43 10.67
CA HIS A 224 -8.24 -4.50 10.77
C HIS A 224 -7.55 -4.73 9.41
N PRO A 225 -7.93 -4.05 8.32
CA PRO A 225 -7.25 -4.22 7.02
C PRO A 225 -5.79 -3.74 7.04
N TRP A 226 -5.40 -2.97 8.07
CA TRP A 226 -4.03 -2.53 8.27
C TRP A 226 -3.08 -3.69 8.60
N VAL A 227 -3.56 -4.76 9.25
CA VAL A 227 -2.74 -5.95 9.53
C VAL A 227 -2.35 -6.66 8.24
N SER A 228 -3.27 -6.71 7.27
CA SER A 228 -2.98 -7.28 5.94
C SER A 228 -1.91 -6.48 5.20
N ARG A 229 -1.92 -5.15 5.33
CA ARG A 229 -0.91 -4.26 4.72
C ARG A 229 0.47 -4.42 5.35
N MET A 230 0.56 -4.57 6.67
CA MET A 230 1.85 -4.80 7.34
C MET A 230 2.47 -6.17 7.01
N LEU A 231 1.65 -7.16 6.67
CA LEU A 231 2.12 -8.50 6.30
C LEU A 231 2.37 -8.65 4.80
N ASP A 232 2.25 -7.58 4.00
CA ASP A 232 2.31 -7.61 2.53
C ASP A 232 1.38 -8.67 1.91
N LEU A 233 0.20 -8.86 2.51
CA LEU A 233 -0.77 -9.85 2.06
C LEU A 233 -1.84 -9.23 1.16
N PRO A 234 -2.08 -9.80 -0.03
CA PRO A 234 -3.14 -9.33 -0.91
C PRO A 234 -4.53 -9.60 -0.28
N GLY A 235 -5.34 -8.53 -0.18
CA GLY A 235 -6.75 -8.58 0.21
C GLY A 235 -7.08 -7.86 1.53
N ARG A 236 -8.37 -7.51 1.71
CA ARG A 236 -8.89 -6.76 2.89
C ARG A 236 -9.33 -7.63 4.06
N SER A 237 -9.13 -8.96 4.00
CA SER A 237 -9.63 -9.87 5.02
C SER A 237 -8.65 -9.98 6.17
N PHE A 238 -8.99 -9.41 7.32
CA PHE A 238 -8.24 -9.61 8.55
C PHE A 238 -8.11 -11.09 8.90
N LEU A 239 -9.14 -11.91 8.70
CA LEU A 239 -9.06 -13.34 9.04
C LEU A 239 -8.05 -14.11 8.17
N LYS A 240 -7.85 -13.69 6.92
CA LYS A 240 -6.81 -14.23 6.04
C LYS A 240 -5.42 -13.82 6.56
N ALA A 241 -5.24 -12.55 6.89
CA ALA A 241 -4.00 -12.03 7.46
C ALA A 241 -3.69 -12.64 8.83
N ALA A 242 -4.70 -12.86 9.66
CA ALA A 242 -4.57 -13.44 10.99
C ALA A 242 -4.12 -14.91 10.95
N VAL A 243 -4.51 -15.68 9.92
CA VAL A 243 -3.97 -17.03 9.70
C VAL A 243 -2.48 -16.95 9.38
N HIS A 244 -2.07 -16.03 8.51
CA HIS A 244 -0.66 -15.86 8.15
C HIS A 244 0.18 -15.37 9.32
N LEU A 245 -0.27 -14.32 10.02
CA LEU A 245 0.33 -13.79 11.25
C LEU A 245 0.63 -14.89 12.26
N ARG A 246 -0.31 -15.82 12.44
CA ARG A 246 -0.16 -16.96 13.34
C ARG A 246 0.86 -17.98 12.84
N VAL A 247 0.93 -18.23 11.53
CA VAL A 247 1.95 -19.11 10.94
C VAL A 247 3.33 -18.48 11.12
N THR A 248 3.49 -17.20 10.81
CA THR A 248 4.72 -16.43 11.02
C THR A 248 5.18 -16.49 12.47
N HIS A 249 4.29 -16.24 13.43
CA HIS A 249 4.63 -16.34 14.85
C HIS A 249 5.08 -17.75 15.29
N ARG A 250 4.43 -18.80 14.78
CA ARG A 250 4.85 -20.19 15.09
C ARG A 250 6.18 -20.56 14.44
N LEU A 251 6.47 -20.01 13.26
CA LEU A 251 7.77 -20.18 12.62
C LEU A 251 8.86 -19.47 13.42
N ALA A 252 8.61 -18.25 13.91
CA ALA A 252 9.52 -17.54 14.80
C ALA A 252 9.85 -18.35 16.06
N LEU A 253 8.82 -18.85 16.77
CA LEU A 253 9.01 -19.71 17.95
C LEU A 253 9.76 -21.01 17.66
N ALA A 254 9.51 -21.62 16.49
CA ALA A 254 10.21 -22.84 16.09
C ALA A 254 11.69 -22.59 15.73
N HIS A 255 12.02 -21.43 15.17
CA HIS A 255 13.40 -21.01 14.90
C HIS A 255 14.15 -20.72 16.20
N GLU A 256 13.52 -20.02 17.15
CA GLU A 256 14.07 -19.73 18.48
C GLU A 256 14.37 -21.02 19.26
N ALA A 257 13.48 -22.01 19.21
CA ALA A 257 13.69 -23.32 19.84
C ALA A 257 14.82 -24.16 19.19
N ALA A 258 15.20 -23.84 17.94
CA ALA A 258 16.17 -24.61 17.16
C ALA A 258 17.61 -24.01 17.19
N GLN A 259 17.81 -22.78 17.67
CA GLN A 259 19.10 -22.09 17.62
C GLN A 259 19.56 -21.58 19.01
N PRO A 260 20.88 -21.56 19.31
CA PRO A 260 21.38 -20.98 20.56
C PRO A 260 21.22 -19.45 20.59
N ALA A 261 20.89 -18.93 21.79
CA ALA A 261 20.36 -17.60 22.12
C ALA A 261 21.08 -16.31 21.64
N HIS A 262 22.10 -16.38 20.78
CA HIS A 262 22.91 -15.21 20.40
C HIS A 262 23.18 -15.06 18.89
N ALA A 263 22.42 -15.72 18.02
CA ALA A 263 22.58 -15.53 16.59
C ALA A 263 21.23 -15.38 15.87
N VAL A 264 20.99 -14.16 15.37
CA VAL A 264 19.94 -13.75 14.42
C VAL A 264 18.57 -13.44 15.05
N GLU A 265 18.30 -12.14 15.28
CA GLU A 265 16.94 -11.61 15.37
C GLU A 265 16.19 -12.01 14.09
N SER A 266 15.12 -12.80 14.24
CA SER A 266 14.34 -13.22 13.10
C SER A 266 13.47 -12.04 12.63
N ARG A 267 13.56 -11.68 11.34
CA ARG A 267 12.68 -10.67 10.69
C ARG A 267 11.18 -10.93 10.96
N GLU A 268 10.83 -12.18 11.24
CA GLU A 268 9.47 -12.61 11.57
C GLU A 268 9.01 -12.17 12.97
N GLU A 269 9.92 -12.12 13.96
CA GLU A 269 9.64 -11.68 15.34
C GLU A 269 9.47 -10.16 15.43
N GLU A 270 10.34 -9.41 14.74
CA GLU A 270 10.22 -7.96 14.59
C GLU A 270 8.85 -7.56 14.05
N LEU A 271 8.39 -8.25 13.00
CA LEU A 271 7.11 -8.01 12.37
C LEU A 271 5.91 -8.25 13.32
N VAL A 272 5.95 -9.33 14.12
CA VAL A 272 4.89 -9.62 15.10
C VAL A 272 4.84 -8.53 16.18
N ARG A 273 6.01 -8.08 16.65
CA ARG A 273 6.17 -7.02 17.66
C ARG A 273 5.66 -5.67 17.12
N GLU A 274 6.00 -5.31 15.89
CA GLU A 274 5.50 -4.11 15.22
C GLU A 274 3.97 -4.12 15.05
N ILE A 275 3.38 -5.25 14.66
CA ILE A 275 1.93 -5.38 14.50
C ILE A 275 1.22 -5.17 15.85
N LEU A 276 1.72 -5.77 16.93
CA LEU A 276 1.12 -5.62 18.26
C LEU A 276 1.25 -4.21 18.81
N LEU A 277 2.42 -3.58 18.66
CA LEU A 277 2.63 -2.21 19.09
C LEU A 277 1.75 -1.24 18.28
N THR A 278 1.61 -1.47 16.97
CA THR A 278 0.68 -0.73 16.11
C THR A 278 -0.76 -0.87 16.59
N ALA A 279 -1.19 -2.10 16.94
CA ALA A 279 -2.53 -2.34 17.48
C ALA A 279 -2.75 -1.58 18.80
N LEU A 280 -1.75 -1.61 19.70
CA LEU A 280 -1.77 -0.89 20.97
C LEU A 280 -1.90 0.62 20.75
N ILE A 281 -1.01 1.23 19.97
CA ILE A 281 -1.01 2.69 19.71
C ILE A 281 -2.34 3.13 19.08
N ARG A 282 -2.90 2.35 18.14
CA ARG A 282 -4.20 2.65 17.52
C ARG A 282 -5.35 2.60 18.53
N ASP A 283 -5.33 1.67 19.48
CA ASP A 283 -6.31 1.60 20.56
C ASP A 283 -6.17 2.76 21.54
N LEU A 284 -4.94 3.11 21.92
CA LEU A 284 -4.66 4.28 22.76
C LEU A 284 -5.12 5.57 22.06
N ALA A 285 -4.92 5.69 20.74
CA ALA A 285 -5.34 6.85 19.97
C ALA A 285 -6.87 6.97 19.95
N LYS A 286 -7.58 5.84 19.88
CA LYS A 286 -9.05 5.80 20.00
C LYS A 286 -9.52 6.11 21.42
N ALA A 287 -8.80 5.68 22.44
CA ALA A 287 -9.09 5.98 23.83
C ALA A 287 -8.89 7.49 24.13
N ALA A 288 -7.91 8.13 23.47
CA ALA A 288 -7.62 9.55 23.61
C ALA A 288 -8.58 10.47 22.83
N ARG A 289 -9.34 9.96 21.85
CA ARG A 289 -10.25 10.78 21.00
C ARG A 289 -11.66 10.90 21.59
N PRO A 290 -12.26 12.11 21.66
CA PRO A 290 -13.66 12.26 22.04
C PRO A 290 -14.58 11.66 20.96
N ARG A 291 -15.62 10.92 21.36
CA ARG A 291 -16.58 10.35 20.41
C ARG A 291 -17.42 11.46 19.76
N ALA A 292 -17.67 11.34 18.46
CA ALA A 292 -18.38 12.35 17.67
C ALA A 292 -19.76 12.74 18.23
N TRP A 293 -20.44 11.81 18.91
CA TRP A 293 -21.78 12.00 19.49
C TRP A 293 -21.76 12.33 20.98
N SER A 294 -20.57 12.36 21.61
CA SER A 294 -20.42 12.77 23.01
C SER A 294 -20.12 14.27 23.15
N ARG A 295 -20.56 15.10 22.20
CA ARG A 295 -20.42 16.58 22.30
C ARG A 295 -21.05 17.16 23.58
N LEU A 296 -22.01 16.45 24.16
CA LEU A 296 -22.66 16.81 25.42
C LEU A 296 -22.05 16.12 26.66
N ARG A 297 -21.02 15.29 26.47
CA ARG A 297 -20.29 14.56 27.53
C ARG A 297 -18.83 14.39 27.13
N PRO A 298 -17.92 15.30 27.49
CA PRO A 298 -16.50 15.11 27.25
C PRO A 298 -16.03 13.89 28.04
N ARG A 299 -15.89 12.74 27.38
CA ARG A 299 -14.95 11.72 27.87
C ARG A 299 -13.55 12.25 27.59
N ARG A 300 -12.75 12.33 28.66
CA ARG A 300 -11.46 13.01 28.76
C ARG A 300 -10.42 12.33 27.85
N ALA A 301 -9.56 13.12 27.22
CA ALA A 301 -8.42 12.64 26.44
C ALA A 301 -7.25 12.39 27.40
N TRP A 302 -6.81 11.15 27.54
CA TRP A 302 -5.65 10.81 28.36
C TRP A 302 -4.38 10.78 27.50
N PRO A 303 -3.29 11.42 27.94
CA PRO A 303 -1.95 11.04 27.50
C PRO A 303 -1.56 9.71 28.18
N PHE A 304 -0.88 8.83 27.44
CA PHE A 304 -0.35 7.56 27.96
C PHE A 304 1.16 7.66 28.06
N VAL A 305 1.75 7.23 29.17
CA VAL A 305 3.19 7.36 29.42
C VAL A 305 3.85 5.99 29.48
N VAL A 306 4.96 5.80 28.77
CA VAL A 306 5.81 4.61 28.91
C VAL A 306 7.20 5.05 29.36
N LEU A 307 7.68 4.45 30.44
CA LEU A 307 8.94 4.76 31.07
C LEU A 307 9.94 3.64 30.75
N LEU A 308 11.12 4.02 30.26
CA LEU A 308 12.24 3.12 29.94
C LEU A 308 13.40 3.45 30.89
N PRO A 309 13.48 2.84 32.10
CA PRO A 309 14.45 3.23 33.12
C PRO A 309 15.91 3.00 32.70
N ALA A 310 16.18 2.05 31.81
CA ALA A 310 17.52 1.79 31.29
C ALA A 310 17.44 1.35 29.83
N VAL A 311 17.76 2.24 28.90
CA VAL A 311 17.93 1.92 27.48
C VAL A 311 19.39 1.50 27.28
N GLY A 312 19.60 0.18 27.27
CA GLY A 312 20.93 -0.46 27.14
C GLY A 312 21.32 -0.80 25.70
N GLY A 313 22.39 -1.59 25.53
CA GLY A 313 22.83 -2.12 24.24
C GLY A 313 21.77 -2.94 23.49
N ALA A 314 22.06 -3.25 22.22
CA ALA A 314 21.17 -4.01 21.33
C ALA A 314 20.70 -5.33 21.97
N GLY A 315 19.40 -5.59 21.98
CA GLY A 315 18.77 -6.78 22.59
C GLY A 315 18.26 -6.62 24.03
N SER A 316 18.32 -5.43 24.63
CA SER A 316 17.63 -5.18 25.91
C SER A 316 16.14 -4.87 25.69
N ALA A 317 15.24 -5.29 26.60
CA ALA A 317 13.79 -5.11 26.45
C ALA A 317 13.38 -3.63 26.27
N CYS A 318 14.04 -2.71 26.98
CA CYS A 318 13.85 -1.27 26.81
C CYS A 318 14.30 -0.79 25.44
N ARG A 319 15.41 -1.33 24.91
CA ARG A 319 15.94 -0.96 23.60
C ARG A 319 15.07 -1.50 22.47
N GLU A 320 14.67 -2.76 22.55
CA GLU A 320 13.74 -3.40 21.63
C GLU A 320 12.39 -2.69 21.54
N PHE A 321 11.82 -2.29 22.69
CA PHE A 321 10.59 -1.50 22.73
C PHE A 321 10.80 -0.15 22.03
N LEU A 322 11.92 0.53 22.29
CA LEU A 322 12.23 1.82 21.67
C LEU A 322 12.46 1.71 20.16
N ASP A 323 13.17 0.68 19.70
CA ASP A 323 13.42 0.37 18.29
C ASP A 323 12.08 0.12 17.56
N THR A 324 11.23 -0.74 18.14
CA THR A 324 9.88 -1.02 17.60
C THR A 324 9.01 0.24 17.60
N TYR A 325 9.06 1.05 18.66
CA TYR A 325 8.32 2.31 18.72
C TYR A 325 8.79 3.28 17.65
N ALA A 326 10.11 3.40 17.42
CA ALA A 326 10.66 4.29 16.40
C ALA A 326 10.20 3.89 15.00
N ALA A 327 10.18 2.59 14.69
CA ALA A 327 9.67 2.05 13.42
C ALA A 327 8.16 2.33 13.25
N VAL A 328 7.35 1.98 14.25
CA VAL A 328 5.88 2.12 14.18
C VAL A 328 5.43 3.58 14.22
N ALA A 329 6.09 4.43 15.00
CA ALA A 329 5.73 5.84 15.12
C ALA A 329 5.99 6.64 13.84
N HIS A 330 6.91 6.18 12.98
CA HIS A 330 7.17 6.80 11.67
C HIS A 330 5.98 6.66 10.72
N ASP A 331 5.33 5.50 10.73
CA ASP A 331 4.22 5.17 9.83
C ASP A 331 2.85 5.69 10.32
N LEU A 332 2.76 6.11 11.58
CA LEU A 332 1.52 6.58 12.19
C LEU A 332 1.44 8.10 12.21
N GLU A 333 0.42 8.67 11.55
CA GLU A 333 0.15 10.12 11.51
C GLU A 333 0.04 10.79 12.90
N SER A 334 -0.30 10.04 13.96
CA SER A 334 -0.37 10.56 15.33
C SER A 334 -0.20 9.47 16.39
N SER A 335 0.73 9.65 17.33
CA SER A 335 0.89 8.81 18.53
C SER A 335 0.44 9.55 19.80
N PRO A 336 -0.47 8.98 20.62
CA PRO A 336 -0.84 9.52 21.94
C PRO A 336 0.12 9.07 23.06
N LEU A 337 1.13 8.26 22.72
CA LEU A 337 2.07 7.65 23.65
C LEU A 337 3.30 8.55 23.82
N LEU A 338 3.54 9.00 25.05
CA LEU A 338 4.77 9.66 25.47
C LEU A 338 5.73 8.60 25.99
N VAL A 339 6.87 8.43 25.33
CA VAL A 339 7.93 7.52 25.79
C VAL A 339 9.04 8.36 26.43
N LEU A 340 9.39 8.06 27.68
CA LEU A 340 10.49 8.71 28.40
C LEU A 340 11.52 7.65 28.80
N GLY A 341 12.72 7.72 28.24
CA GLY A 341 13.79 6.78 28.51
C GLY A 341 15.07 7.42 29.04
N ALA A 342 15.88 6.66 29.75
CA ALA A 342 17.25 7.03 30.12
C ALA A 342 18.25 6.25 29.26
N ALA A 343 19.14 6.94 28.55
CA ALA A 343 20.25 6.32 27.83
C ALA A 343 21.32 5.91 28.84
N THR A 344 21.43 4.60 29.08
CA THR A 344 22.39 4.01 30.02
C THR A 344 23.58 3.35 29.32
N ASP A 345 23.46 3.14 28.01
CA ASP A 345 24.45 2.54 27.12
C ASP A 345 24.39 3.20 25.73
N GLU A 346 24.96 2.60 24.67
CA GLU A 346 25.03 3.17 23.32
C GLU A 346 23.71 3.80 22.82
N LEU A 347 23.80 5.07 22.40
CA LEU A 347 22.66 5.82 21.87
C LEU A 347 22.18 5.21 20.54
N PRO A 348 20.86 5.11 20.30
CA PRO A 348 20.36 4.64 19.03
C PRO A 348 20.80 5.52 17.85
N PRO A 349 21.19 4.94 16.69
CA PRO A 349 21.66 5.72 15.54
C PRO A 349 20.58 6.62 14.94
N TYR A 350 19.31 6.29 15.17
CA TYR A 350 18.14 7.07 14.73
C TYR A 350 17.74 8.17 15.73
N ALA A 351 18.37 8.25 16.90
CA ALA A 351 18.00 9.22 17.93
C ALA A 351 18.57 10.60 17.57
N ALA A 352 17.69 11.53 17.21
CA ALA A 352 18.09 12.84 16.72
C ALA A 352 18.32 13.82 17.89
N SER A 353 19.44 14.54 17.85
CA SER A 353 19.68 15.69 18.75
C SER A 353 18.80 16.88 18.35
N PRO A 354 18.30 17.69 19.29
CA PRO A 354 17.49 18.86 18.99
C PRO A 354 18.29 19.90 18.17
N PRO A 355 17.68 20.58 17.19
CA PRO A 355 18.37 21.59 16.40
C PRO A 355 18.79 22.78 17.26
N LEU A 356 20.09 23.08 17.28
CA LEU A 356 20.72 24.19 18.03
C LEU A 356 20.38 25.61 17.49
N ARG A 357 19.45 25.78 16.54
CA ARG A 357 19.20 27.08 15.88
C ARG A 357 18.00 27.85 16.43
N ALA A 358 18.35 28.95 17.12
CA ALA A 358 17.62 30.21 17.31
C ALA A 358 16.34 30.19 18.17
N LEU A 359 16.53 30.11 19.49
CA LEU A 359 15.67 30.88 20.40
C LEU A 359 15.73 32.37 19.98
N PRO A 360 14.60 33.08 19.82
CA PRO A 360 14.65 34.50 19.57
C PRO A 360 15.31 35.16 20.79
N ALA A 361 16.48 35.76 20.59
CA ALA A 361 17.10 36.60 21.58
C ALA A 361 16.12 37.74 21.91
N GLN A 362 15.41 37.64 23.02
CA GLN A 362 14.77 38.80 23.63
C GLN A 362 15.88 39.77 24.00
N ARG A 363 16.09 40.77 23.13
CA ARG A 363 16.92 41.93 23.42
C ARG A 363 16.35 42.66 24.62
N GLY A 364 17.14 42.74 25.69
CA GLY A 364 17.17 43.87 26.60
C GLY A 364 16.86 43.54 28.06
N ALA A 365 17.89 43.37 28.88
CA ALA A 365 18.23 44.26 30.00
C ALA A 365 19.10 43.54 31.04
N LEU A 366 20.28 44.12 31.29
CA LEU A 366 21.07 44.11 32.53
C LEU A 366 20.88 42.96 33.53
N GLY A 367 21.90 42.10 33.60
CA GLY A 367 22.49 41.62 34.85
C GLY A 367 21.55 40.97 35.87
N THR A 368 21.00 39.81 35.54
CA THR A 368 20.46 38.86 36.54
C THR A 368 20.76 37.43 36.11
N ARG A 369 21.10 36.58 37.10
CA ARG A 369 21.48 35.15 36.98
C ARG A 369 20.62 34.37 35.96
N PRO A 370 21.15 33.31 35.31
CA PRO A 370 20.36 32.48 34.40
C PRO A 370 19.19 31.88 35.19
N THR A 371 18.01 32.47 35.00
CA THR A 371 16.77 31.92 35.55
C THR A 371 16.41 30.72 34.69
N GLY A 372 15.85 29.65 35.27
CA GLY A 372 15.63 28.35 34.64
C GLY A 372 14.66 28.29 33.43
N HIS A 373 14.55 29.37 32.67
CA HIS A 373 13.86 29.47 31.38
C HIS A 373 14.73 29.00 30.20
N ASP A 374 16.05 29.19 30.24
CA ASP A 374 16.96 28.75 29.15
C ASP A 374 17.06 27.21 29.06
N ALA A 375 16.97 26.49 30.19
CA ALA A 375 17.01 25.03 30.21
C ALA A 375 15.66 24.35 29.88
N THR A 376 14.53 25.04 30.04
CA THR A 376 13.20 24.50 29.65
C THR A 376 12.90 24.65 28.17
N ALA A 377 13.55 25.60 27.49
CA ALA A 377 13.41 25.81 26.06
C ALA A 377 13.71 24.57 25.19
N PRO A 378 14.84 23.84 25.36
CA PRO A 378 15.10 22.62 24.59
C PRO A 378 14.06 21.53 24.88
N PHE A 379 13.57 21.46 26.12
CA PHE A 379 12.53 20.50 26.52
C PHE A 379 11.17 20.82 25.87
N SER A 380 10.77 22.10 25.87
CA SER A 380 9.55 22.56 25.19
C SER A 380 9.66 22.43 23.66
N ALA A 381 10.83 22.68 23.08
CA ALA A 381 11.08 22.50 21.65
C ALA A 381 11.02 21.02 21.23
N ALA A 382 11.57 20.11 22.06
CA ALA A 382 11.47 18.68 21.83
C ALA A 382 10.00 18.22 21.87
N VAL A 383 9.20 18.72 22.81
CA VAL A 383 7.77 18.39 22.93
C VAL A 383 6.90 19.08 21.86
N ALA A 384 7.32 20.24 21.32
CA ALA A 384 6.61 21.00 20.28
C ALA A 384 6.97 20.58 18.83
N GLY A 385 7.74 19.50 18.65
CA GLY A 385 8.47 19.15 17.43
C GLY A 385 7.73 19.21 16.08
N HIS A 386 8.51 19.40 15.02
CA HIS A 386 8.10 19.24 13.61
C HIS A 386 8.27 17.78 13.15
N ALA A 387 7.50 17.38 12.13
CA ALA A 387 7.05 16.02 11.85
C ALA A 387 8.07 14.93 11.40
N THR A 388 9.40 15.12 11.52
CA THR A 388 10.36 14.21 10.86
C THR A 388 11.07 13.19 11.73
N ASP A 389 11.34 13.45 13.03
CA ASP A 389 12.13 12.50 13.84
C ASP A 389 11.36 12.03 15.09
N THR A 390 11.22 10.70 15.22
CA THR A 390 10.34 10.00 16.20
C THR A 390 10.96 9.88 17.60
N VAL A 391 12.29 9.82 17.69
CA VAL A 391 13.06 9.72 18.95
C VAL A 391 14.05 10.88 19.07
N ARG A 392 14.02 11.58 20.20
CA ARG A 392 14.83 12.77 20.48
C ARG A 392 15.73 12.56 21.68
N VAL A 393 17.03 12.87 21.52
CA VAL A 393 17.97 12.88 22.63
C VAL A 393 17.92 14.22 23.35
N LEU A 394 17.68 14.20 24.66
CA LEU A 394 17.73 15.38 25.51
C LEU A 394 19.00 15.32 26.36
N ALA A 395 19.93 16.22 26.08
CA ALA A 395 21.16 16.33 26.84
C ALA A 395 20.95 17.15 28.13
N LEU A 396 21.19 16.55 29.28
CA LEU A 396 21.19 17.15 30.61
C LEU A 396 22.64 17.50 31.00
N PRO A 397 22.88 18.63 31.68
CA PRO A 397 24.23 18.99 32.15
C PRO A 397 24.73 17.96 33.17
N ARG A 398 26.04 17.67 33.18
CA ARG A 398 26.67 16.72 34.13
C ARG A 398 26.71 17.22 35.57
N THR A 399 26.96 18.51 35.77
CA THR A 399 26.91 19.12 37.09
C THR A 399 25.44 19.38 37.46
N PRO A 400 24.88 18.73 38.50
CA PRO A 400 23.60 19.17 39.03
C PRO A 400 23.75 20.62 39.46
N ASP A 401 22.89 21.51 38.97
CA ASP A 401 22.84 22.89 39.46
C ASP A 401 22.63 22.83 40.98
N ASP A 402 23.61 23.25 41.77
CA ASP A 402 23.49 23.50 43.23
C ASP A 402 22.54 24.69 43.54
N GLY A 403 21.65 25.01 42.60
CA GLY A 403 20.61 26.00 42.78
C GLY A 403 19.70 25.62 43.94
N ALA A 404 19.32 26.63 44.72
CA ALA A 404 18.40 26.49 45.85
C ALA A 404 17.20 25.59 45.47
N PRO A 405 16.77 24.66 46.36
CA PRO A 405 15.67 23.74 46.09
C PRO A 405 14.49 24.54 45.55
N ALA A 406 14.13 24.26 44.30
CA ALA A 406 13.07 24.97 43.63
C ALA A 406 11.76 24.73 44.37
N ALA A 407 10.97 25.80 44.54
CA ALA A 407 9.69 25.77 45.23
C ALA A 407 8.82 24.60 44.77
N GLU A 408 8.10 24.01 45.73
CA GLU A 408 7.19 22.88 45.53
C GLU A 408 6.32 23.10 44.29
N VAL A 409 6.45 22.23 43.27
CA VAL A 409 5.54 22.24 42.12
C VAL A 409 4.23 21.62 42.62
N PRO A 410 3.15 22.40 42.79
CA PRO A 410 1.92 21.89 43.37
C PRO A 410 1.40 20.73 42.50
N LEU A 411 1.11 19.61 43.16
CA LEU A 411 0.41 18.50 42.51
C LEU A 411 -0.93 19.03 41.97
N PRO A 412 -1.21 18.88 40.67
CA PRO A 412 -2.48 19.31 40.11
C PRO A 412 -3.63 18.61 40.85
N ALA A 413 -4.63 19.41 41.26
CA ALA A 413 -5.76 18.94 42.07
C ALA A 413 -6.42 17.69 41.48
N THR A 414 -6.70 16.71 42.34
CA THR A 414 -7.48 15.52 41.98
C THR A 414 -8.86 15.98 41.49
N VAL A 415 -9.16 15.67 40.23
CA VAL A 415 -10.45 16.06 39.65
C VAL A 415 -11.47 14.99 40.01
N ASP A 416 -12.44 15.33 40.86
CA ASP A 416 -13.54 14.43 41.23
C ASP A 416 -14.25 13.84 40.00
N PHE A 417 -14.36 12.52 39.99
CA PHE A 417 -15.07 11.78 38.96
C PHE A 417 -16.49 11.51 39.43
N ARG A 418 -17.49 11.91 38.65
CA ARG A 418 -18.88 11.59 38.94
C ARG A 418 -19.11 10.08 38.71
N PRO A 419 -19.61 9.31 39.69
CA PRO A 419 -19.93 7.90 39.51
C PRO A 419 -21.00 7.73 38.42
N PRO A 420 -20.94 6.67 37.60
CA PRO A 420 -21.93 6.41 36.56
C PRO A 420 -23.31 6.19 37.20
N LEU A 421 -24.27 7.08 36.92
CA LEU A 421 -25.65 6.91 37.38
C LEU A 421 -26.38 5.90 36.49
N VAL A 422 -27.29 5.10 37.07
CA VAL A 422 -28.13 4.12 36.33
C VAL A 422 -28.84 4.75 35.12
N ARG A 423 -29.21 6.03 35.23
CA ARG A 423 -29.85 6.82 34.16
C ARG A 423 -28.95 7.05 32.92
N ASP A 424 -27.63 6.96 33.08
CA ASP A 424 -26.66 7.11 31.99
C ASP A 424 -26.57 5.87 31.11
N TRP A 425 -26.94 4.71 31.64
CA TRP A 425 -26.98 3.44 30.92
C TRP A 425 -28.28 3.25 30.14
N TRP A 426 -29.41 3.76 30.65
CA TRP A 426 -30.71 3.62 29.98
C TRP A 426 -30.82 4.51 28.73
N ARG A 427 -30.23 5.71 28.69
CA ARG A 427 -30.38 6.59 27.51
C ARG A 427 -29.92 6.00 26.17
N PRO A 428 -28.73 5.37 26.04
CA PRO A 428 -28.32 4.75 24.78
C PRO A 428 -29.09 3.47 24.47
N VAL A 429 -29.50 2.70 25.49
CA VAL A 429 -30.33 1.50 25.30
C VAL A 429 -31.70 1.90 24.77
N ALA A 430 -32.36 2.91 25.35
CA ALA A 430 -33.65 3.41 24.87
C ALA A 430 -33.55 3.98 23.45
N ALA A 431 -32.47 4.70 23.12
CA ALA A 431 -32.24 5.22 21.78
C ALA A 431 -31.97 4.11 20.75
N ALA A 432 -31.21 3.07 21.13
CA ALA A 432 -30.96 1.91 20.27
C ALA A 432 -32.25 1.11 20.05
N THR A 433 -33.05 0.88 21.09
CA THR A 433 -34.35 0.20 20.96
C THR A 433 -35.32 0.99 20.11
N ALA A 434 -35.38 2.33 20.26
CA ALA A 434 -36.19 3.20 19.42
C ALA A 434 -35.72 3.20 17.95
N ALA A 435 -34.41 3.20 17.70
CA ALA A 435 -33.84 3.13 16.35
C ALA A 435 -34.08 1.76 15.69
N VAL A 436 -34.04 0.66 16.46
CA VAL A 436 -34.38 -0.67 15.96
C VAL A 436 -35.87 -0.79 15.67
N MET A 437 -36.75 -0.22 16.51
CA MET A 437 -38.20 -0.17 16.26
C MET A 437 -38.53 0.67 15.00
N LEU A 438 -37.91 1.85 14.85
CA LEU A 438 -38.07 2.71 13.67
C LEU A 438 -37.46 2.10 12.40
N GLY A 439 -36.31 1.43 12.53
CA GLY A 439 -35.65 0.73 11.44
C GLY A 439 -36.43 -0.52 10.99
N ALA A 440 -37.01 -1.28 11.91
CA ALA A 440 -37.88 -2.41 11.59
C ALA A 440 -39.18 -1.96 10.93
N GLY A 441 -39.80 -0.87 11.40
CA GLY A 441 -40.96 -0.25 10.75
C GLY A 441 -40.65 0.28 9.35
N GLY A 442 -39.47 0.90 9.15
CA GLY A 442 -39.00 1.36 7.85
C GLY A 442 -38.65 0.24 6.88
N LEU A 443 -38.14 -0.90 7.37
CA LEU A 443 -37.82 -2.06 6.54
C LEU A 443 -39.07 -2.77 6.01
N VAL A 444 -40.14 -2.85 6.83
CA VAL A 444 -41.44 -3.39 6.40
C VAL A 444 -42.10 -2.45 5.39
N LEU A 445 -42.07 -1.13 5.61
CA LEU A 445 -42.58 -0.16 4.62
C LEU A 445 -41.75 -0.13 3.32
N SER A 446 -40.43 -0.27 3.40
CA SER A 446 -39.56 -0.26 2.21
C SER A 446 -39.75 -1.50 1.33
N ARG A 447 -40.15 -2.63 1.91
CA ARG A 447 -40.41 -3.86 1.16
C ARG A 447 -41.65 -3.73 0.28
N GLU A 448 -42.72 -3.14 0.82
CA GLU A 448 -43.96 -2.88 0.07
C GLU A 448 -43.78 -1.77 -0.98
N LEU A 449 -42.93 -0.77 -0.73
CA LEU A 449 -42.69 0.32 -1.69
C LEU A 449 -41.77 -0.08 -2.85
N VAL A 450 -40.89 -1.06 -2.65
CA VAL A 450 -39.95 -1.56 -3.67
C VAL A 450 -40.65 -2.50 -4.67
N GLU A 451 -41.74 -3.18 -4.27
CA GLU A 451 -42.53 -4.02 -5.19
C GLU A 451 -43.44 -3.20 -6.14
N LEU A 452 -43.58 -1.89 -5.94
CA LEU A 452 -44.37 -0.99 -6.79
C LEU A 452 -43.54 -0.24 -7.85
N LEU A 453 -42.20 -0.39 -7.85
CA LEU A 453 -41.36 0.14 -8.91
C LEU A 453 -41.26 -0.90 -10.04
N PRO A 454 -41.66 -0.56 -11.27
CA PRO A 454 -41.56 -1.49 -12.39
C PRO A 454 -40.10 -1.91 -12.57
N ASP A 455 -39.89 -3.23 -12.71
CA ASP A 455 -38.62 -3.88 -13.04
C ASP A 455 -38.05 -3.36 -14.36
N GLY A 456 -37.48 -2.16 -14.33
CA GLY A 456 -36.47 -1.72 -15.28
C GLY A 456 -35.13 -2.20 -14.74
N SER A 457 -34.75 -3.45 -15.04
CA SER A 457 -33.43 -3.95 -14.68
C SER A 457 -32.38 -3.09 -15.39
N LEU A 458 -31.86 -2.06 -14.71
CA LEU A 458 -30.54 -1.53 -14.99
C LEU A 458 -29.60 -2.70 -14.74
N ALA A 459 -29.26 -3.44 -15.80
CA ALA A 459 -28.23 -4.47 -15.73
C ALA A 459 -27.04 -3.84 -15.01
N ALA A 460 -26.67 -4.40 -13.85
CA ALA A 460 -25.65 -3.79 -13.01
C ALA A 460 -24.41 -3.52 -13.85
N SER A 461 -24.02 -2.24 -13.97
CA SER A 461 -22.89 -1.77 -14.78
C SER A 461 -21.61 -2.55 -14.48
N CYS A 462 -21.51 -3.09 -13.26
CA CYS A 462 -20.41 -3.92 -12.80
C CYS A 462 -20.90 -5.12 -11.97
N ARG A 463 -20.07 -6.17 -11.92
CA ARG A 463 -20.37 -7.45 -11.29
C ARG A 463 -19.21 -7.90 -10.41
N HIS A 464 -19.53 -8.42 -9.25
CA HIS A 464 -18.58 -9.15 -8.42
C HIS A 464 -18.39 -10.57 -8.97
N VAL A 465 -17.15 -10.98 -9.13
CA VAL A 465 -16.78 -12.33 -9.61
C VAL A 465 -16.15 -13.16 -8.49
N GLY A 466 -16.04 -14.48 -8.73
CA GLY A 466 -15.59 -15.44 -7.71
C GLY A 466 -14.19 -15.19 -7.15
N THR A 467 -13.33 -14.47 -7.87
CA THR A 467 -11.98 -14.06 -7.43
C THR A 467 -12.00 -12.91 -6.41
N GLY A 468 -13.16 -12.31 -6.17
CA GLY A 468 -13.36 -11.11 -5.36
C GLY A 468 -13.35 -9.81 -6.15
N GLU A 469 -12.90 -9.84 -7.40
CA GLU A 469 -12.78 -8.68 -8.28
C GLU A 469 -14.14 -8.08 -8.64
N VAL A 470 -14.11 -6.82 -9.09
CA VAL A 470 -15.26 -6.12 -9.65
C VAL A 470 -14.97 -5.81 -11.10
N VAL A 471 -15.69 -6.45 -12.00
CA VAL A 471 -15.52 -6.33 -13.46
C VAL A 471 -16.76 -5.74 -14.10
N GLY A 472 -16.62 -5.09 -15.25
CA GLY A 472 -17.72 -4.40 -15.91
C GLY A 472 -17.30 -3.06 -16.48
N LEU A 473 -18.24 -2.14 -16.61
CA LEU A 473 -18.09 -0.87 -17.32
C LEU A 473 -18.66 0.30 -16.50
N THR A 474 -17.86 1.32 -16.22
CA THR A 474 -18.29 2.54 -15.50
C THR A 474 -17.97 3.81 -16.29
N ASP A 475 -18.73 4.87 -16.03
CA ASP A 475 -18.42 6.23 -16.45
C ASP A 475 -17.82 7.10 -15.32
N GLY A 476 -17.59 6.51 -14.14
CA GLY A 476 -17.10 7.19 -12.94
C GLY A 476 -18.19 7.84 -12.07
N ASN A 477 -19.46 7.85 -12.52
CA ASN A 477 -20.60 8.45 -11.81
C ASN A 477 -21.84 7.55 -11.73
N ASP A 478 -21.85 6.39 -12.40
CA ASP A 478 -22.98 5.45 -12.46
C ASP A 478 -23.13 4.52 -11.24
N GLY A 479 -22.41 4.80 -10.16
CA GLY A 479 -22.46 4.03 -8.91
C GLY A 479 -21.74 2.68 -8.98
N CYS A 480 -21.07 2.36 -10.09
CA CYS A 480 -20.10 1.28 -10.13
C CYS A 480 -18.73 1.74 -9.58
N ASP A 481 -18.11 0.87 -8.77
CA ASP A 481 -16.76 1.03 -8.22
C ASP A 481 -15.94 -0.20 -8.64
N LEU A 482 -15.14 -0.09 -9.72
CA LEU A 482 -14.33 -1.22 -10.22
C LEU A 482 -13.13 -1.50 -9.31
N ALA A 483 -12.81 -0.57 -8.41
CA ALA A 483 -11.67 -0.64 -7.52
C ALA A 483 -11.70 -1.84 -6.57
N HIS A 484 -10.81 -2.80 -6.83
CA HIS A 484 -10.57 -3.98 -6.01
C HIS A 484 -9.07 -4.22 -5.77
N GLY A 485 -8.73 -4.98 -4.72
CA GLY A 485 -7.36 -5.39 -4.43
C GLY A 485 -6.51 -4.29 -3.80
N GLU A 486 -5.20 -4.43 -3.98
CA GLU A 486 -4.16 -3.51 -3.49
C GLU A 486 -4.26 -2.13 -4.14
N TYR A 487 -4.41 -2.09 -5.47
CA TYR A 487 -4.45 -0.87 -6.28
C TYR A 487 -5.84 -0.20 -6.33
N ALA A 488 -6.76 -0.61 -5.44
CA ALA A 488 -8.13 -0.10 -5.41
C ALA A 488 -8.18 1.43 -5.18
N GLU A 489 -7.33 1.99 -4.33
CA GLU A 489 -7.37 3.43 -4.08
C GLU A 489 -6.97 4.25 -5.30
N ASP A 490 -5.97 3.78 -6.05
CA ASP A 490 -5.50 4.46 -7.24
C ASP A 490 -6.50 4.35 -8.39
N LEU A 491 -7.13 3.19 -8.60
CA LEU A 491 -8.20 3.08 -9.59
C LEU A 491 -9.36 4.01 -9.23
N ARG A 492 -9.76 4.06 -7.96
CA ARG A 492 -10.86 4.94 -7.51
C ARG A 492 -10.53 6.43 -7.68
N LYS A 493 -9.25 6.83 -7.56
CA LYS A 493 -8.81 8.20 -7.90
C LYS A 493 -8.97 8.46 -9.40
N LEU A 494 -8.58 7.52 -10.26
CA LEU A 494 -8.72 7.64 -11.71
C LEU A 494 -10.20 7.65 -12.15
N GLU A 495 -11.05 6.79 -11.57
CA GLU A 495 -12.50 6.78 -11.79
C GLU A 495 -13.15 8.11 -11.37
N LYS A 496 -12.67 8.73 -10.28
CA LYS A 496 -13.16 10.04 -9.86
C LYS A 496 -12.75 11.14 -10.86
N ILE A 497 -11.53 11.09 -11.39
CA ILE A 497 -11.08 12.00 -12.44
C ILE A 497 -11.94 11.81 -13.70
N LEU A 498 -12.16 10.55 -14.12
CA LEU A 498 -13.04 10.17 -15.22
C LEU A 498 -14.45 10.77 -15.05
N GLY A 499 -15.10 10.51 -13.91
CA GLY A 499 -16.43 11.01 -13.61
C GLY A 499 -16.50 12.54 -13.65
N HIS A 500 -15.48 13.24 -13.14
CA HIS A 500 -15.42 14.69 -13.19
C HIS A 500 -15.21 15.25 -14.61
N GLN A 501 -14.45 14.56 -15.46
CA GLN A 501 -14.26 14.95 -16.86
C GLN A 501 -15.51 14.68 -17.69
N ASN A 502 -16.12 13.50 -17.52
CA ASN A 502 -17.36 13.13 -18.19
C ASN A 502 -18.52 14.06 -17.84
N ALA A 503 -18.62 14.52 -16.59
CA ALA A 503 -19.64 15.50 -16.18
C ALA A 503 -19.49 16.88 -16.84
N LYS A 504 -18.35 17.18 -17.48
CA LYS A 504 -18.12 18.42 -18.23
C LYS A 504 -18.40 18.28 -19.72
N VAL A 505 -18.65 17.07 -20.21
CA VAL A 505 -19.05 16.84 -21.59
C VAL A 505 -20.52 17.24 -21.72
N ASP A 506 -20.80 18.21 -22.58
CA ASP A 506 -22.16 18.62 -22.91
C ASP A 506 -22.85 17.51 -23.71
N THR A 507 -23.68 16.71 -23.02
CA THR A 507 -24.42 15.59 -23.62
C THR A 507 -25.65 16.03 -24.41
N ASP A 508 -26.04 17.31 -24.35
CA ASP A 508 -27.14 17.86 -25.15
C ASP A 508 -26.69 18.16 -26.60
N ARG A 509 -25.37 18.13 -26.85
CA ARG A 509 -24.77 18.25 -28.17
C ARG A 509 -24.26 16.89 -28.66
N PRO A 510 -24.06 16.71 -29.98
CA PRO A 510 -23.46 15.49 -30.50
C PRO A 510 -22.09 15.23 -29.85
N TYR A 511 -21.99 14.16 -29.07
CA TYR A 511 -20.75 13.66 -28.47
C TYR A 511 -20.51 12.21 -28.89
N ARG A 512 -19.29 11.72 -28.71
CA ARG A 512 -18.97 10.29 -28.92
C ARG A 512 -18.20 9.74 -27.75
N THR A 513 -18.46 8.47 -27.46
CA THR A 513 -17.85 7.76 -26.34
C THR A 513 -16.76 6.83 -26.84
N VAL A 514 -15.60 6.89 -26.19
CA VAL A 514 -14.53 5.90 -26.32
C VAL A 514 -14.53 5.05 -25.05
N VAL A 515 -14.40 3.73 -25.17
CA VAL A 515 -14.26 2.83 -24.01
C VAL A 515 -12.79 2.48 -23.86
N PHE A 516 -12.24 2.70 -22.67
CA PHE A 516 -10.94 2.16 -22.26
C PHE A 516 -11.13 0.76 -21.66
N PHE A 517 -10.71 -0.28 -22.36
CA PHE A 517 -10.96 -1.67 -22.01
C PHE A 517 -9.67 -2.42 -21.65
N ALA A 518 -9.44 -2.67 -20.37
CA ALA A 518 -8.18 -3.20 -19.87
C ALA A 518 -8.37 -4.08 -18.62
N PRO A 519 -7.38 -4.92 -18.25
CA PRO A 519 -7.34 -5.51 -16.93
C PRO A 519 -6.97 -4.40 -15.92
N LEU A 520 -7.86 -4.11 -14.97
CA LEU A 520 -7.71 -3.04 -13.98
C LEU A 520 -7.87 -3.51 -12.53
N SER A 521 -8.04 -4.81 -12.34
CA SER A 521 -8.03 -5.45 -11.04
C SER A 521 -7.13 -6.68 -11.05
N VAL A 522 -6.71 -7.05 -9.85
CA VAL A 522 -6.04 -8.32 -9.55
C VAL A 522 -6.89 -9.11 -8.57
N GLY A 523 -6.95 -10.44 -8.72
CA GLY A 523 -7.69 -11.31 -7.82
C GLY A 523 -7.19 -11.20 -6.38
N SER A 524 -8.10 -11.37 -5.40
CA SER A 524 -7.76 -11.24 -3.97
C SER A 524 -6.74 -12.25 -3.44
N THR A 525 -6.37 -13.24 -4.24
CA THR A 525 -5.34 -14.26 -3.96
C THR A 525 -4.10 -14.13 -4.83
N SER A 526 -4.10 -13.19 -5.78
CA SER A 526 -3.00 -12.96 -6.71
C SER A 526 -1.87 -12.21 -6.01
N LYS A 527 -0.62 -12.57 -6.33
CA LYS A 527 0.61 -11.88 -5.89
C LYS A 527 1.16 -10.95 -6.98
N ARG A 528 0.35 -10.61 -7.99
CA ARG A 528 0.80 -9.88 -9.18
C ARG A 528 0.85 -8.38 -8.95
N THR A 529 1.77 -7.72 -9.64
CA THR A 529 2.01 -6.28 -9.58
C THR A 529 0.90 -5.46 -10.28
N ALA A 530 1.02 -4.14 -10.19
CA ALA A 530 0.03 -3.18 -10.70
C ALA A 530 -0.30 -3.44 -12.18
N PRO A 531 -1.59 -3.44 -12.57
CA PRO A 531 -1.93 -3.58 -13.98
C PRO A 531 -1.37 -2.41 -14.82
N ILE A 532 -0.65 -2.72 -15.90
CA ILE A 532 -0.16 -1.76 -16.93
C ILE A 532 -1.27 -0.78 -17.38
N GLY A 533 -2.53 -1.24 -17.32
CA GLY A 533 -3.76 -0.46 -17.52
C GLY A 533 -3.76 0.94 -16.90
N PHE A 534 -3.13 1.12 -15.73
CA PHE A 534 -3.20 2.37 -14.99
C PHE A 534 -2.45 3.52 -15.68
N GLN A 535 -1.27 3.27 -16.27
CA GLN A 535 -0.52 4.32 -16.95
C GLN A 535 -1.19 4.77 -18.24
N THR A 536 -1.69 3.84 -19.04
CA THR A 536 -2.45 4.16 -20.25
C THR A 536 -3.76 4.87 -19.92
N LEU A 537 -4.46 4.50 -18.84
CA LEU A 537 -5.66 5.22 -18.40
C LEU A 537 -5.34 6.67 -18.02
N ARG A 538 -4.22 6.93 -17.32
CA ARG A 538 -3.76 8.29 -17.03
C ARG A 538 -3.52 9.08 -18.32
N GLY A 539 -2.85 8.48 -19.30
CA GLY A 539 -2.66 9.04 -20.63
C GLY A 539 -3.97 9.40 -21.32
N ALA A 540 -4.91 8.46 -21.35
CA ALA A 540 -6.24 8.63 -21.95
C ALA A 540 -7.05 9.74 -21.27
N LEU A 541 -7.04 9.81 -19.93
CA LEU A 541 -7.71 10.87 -19.16
C LEU A 541 -7.08 12.24 -19.41
N LEU A 542 -5.76 12.32 -19.60
CA LEU A 542 -5.10 13.57 -19.96
C LEU A 542 -5.45 14.00 -21.39
N ALA A 543 -5.51 13.04 -22.32
CA ALA A 543 -5.92 13.29 -23.70
C ALA A 543 -7.38 13.75 -23.77
N GLN A 544 -8.31 13.09 -23.06
CA GLN A 544 -9.72 13.48 -23.02
C GLN A 544 -9.88 14.95 -22.61
N LYS A 545 -9.24 15.35 -21.50
CA LYS A 545 -9.22 16.75 -21.04
C LYS A 545 -8.70 17.69 -22.13
N ASN A 546 -7.60 17.33 -22.78
CA ASN A 546 -6.95 18.17 -23.79
C ASN A 546 -7.80 18.29 -25.06
N VAL A 547 -8.30 17.19 -25.61
CA VAL A 547 -9.13 17.22 -26.82
C VAL A 547 -10.40 18.03 -26.56
N ASN A 548 -11.09 17.83 -25.43
CA ASN A 548 -12.31 18.56 -25.11
C ASN A 548 -12.08 20.05 -24.78
N SER A 549 -10.88 20.44 -24.38
CA SER A 549 -10.55 21.85 -24.11
C SER A 549 -10.36 22.69 -25.38
N ARG A 550 -10.12 22.04 -26.52
CA ARG A 550 -10.04 22.73 -27.82
C ARG A 550 -11.41 23.31 -28.18
N ARG A 551 -11.43 24.36 -28.99
CA ARG A 551 -12.65 24.97 -29.53
C ARG A 551 -12.61 24.98 -31.05
N LEU A 552 -12.76 23.81 -31.67
CA LEU A 552 -12.87 23.68 -33.12
C LEU A 552 -14.34 23.72 -33.54
N LYS A 553 -14.62 24.28 -34.73
CA LYS A 553 -15.99 24.45 -35.24
C LYS A 553 -16.72 23.12 -35.49
N ALA A 554 -15.98 22.07 -35.84
CA ALA A 554 -16.49 20.71 -36.09
C ALA A 554 -16.00 19.69 -35.03
N GLN A 555 -15.76 20.16 -33.80
CA GLN A 555 -15.28 19.29 -32.74
C GLN A 555 -16.39 18.41 -32.17
N VAL A 556 -16.13 17.11 -32.10
CA VAL A 556 -16.94 16.15 -31.35
C VAL A 556 -16.35 16.02 -29.94
N PRO A 557 -17.08 16.41 -28.88
CA PRO A 557 -16.67 16.13 -27.52
C PRO A 557 -16.53 14.62 -27.29
N VAL A 558 -15.45 14.23 -26.62
CA VAL A 558 -15.13 12.84 -26.29
C VAL A 558 -15.52 12.55 -24.84
N ARG A 559 -16.42 11.60 -24.63
CA ARG A 559 -16.68 10.96 -23.34
C ARG A 559 -15.84 9.69 -23.25
N LEU A 560 -15.33 9.35 -22.07
CA LEU A 560 -14.57 8.12 -21.85
C LEU A 560 -15.36 7.21 -20.91
N LEU A 561 -15.41 5.91 -21.19
CA LEU A 561 -15.86 4.90 -20.22
C LEU A 561 -14.69 3.98 -19.87
N VAL A 562 -14.68 3.41 -18.68
CA VAL A 562 -13.67 2.46 -18.25
C VAL A 562 -14.30 1.08 -18.11
N ALA A 563 -13.78 0.10 -18.85
CA ALA A 563 -14.16 -1.30 -18.79
C ALA A 563 -13.04 -2.12 -18.14
N ASN A 564 -13.31 -2.75 -17.00
CA ASN A 564 -12.39 -3.67 -16.35
C ASN A 564 -12.69 -5.12 -16.76
N ALA A 565 -11.74 -5.75 -17.45
CA ALA A 565 -11.80 -7.16 -17.88
C ALA A 565 -11.41 -8.16 -16.77
N GLY A 566 -10.98 -7.67 -15.61
CA GLY A 566 -10.39 -8.46 -14.53
C GLY A 566 -8.97 -8.95 -14.82
N GLU A 567 -8.40 -9.65 -13.86
CA GLU A 567 -7.06 -10.24 -13.93
C GLU A 567 -6.92 -11.10 -15.20
N SER A 568 -5.75 -11.00 -15.85
CA SER A 568 -5.44 -11.74 -17.08
C SER A 568 -6.45 -11.55 -18.22
N PHE A 569 -7.21 -10.44 -18.20
CA PHE A 569 -8.30 -10.20 -19.16
C PHE A 569 -9.38 -11.30 -19.16
N HIS A 570 -9.47 -12.09 -18.09
CA HIS A 570 -10.23 -13.34 -18.07
C HIS A 570 -11.71 -13.13 -18.41
N TYR A 571 -12.32 -12.02 -17.97
CA TYR A 571 -13.72 -11.68 -18.19
C TYR A 571 -13.94 -10.77 -19.41
N GLY A 572 -12.92 -10.56 -20.23
CA GLY A 572 -12.97 -9.69 -21.39
C GLY A 572 -14.05 -10.11 -22.39
N SER A 573 -13.96 -11.35 -22.86
CA SER A 573 -15.03 -12.02 -23.61
C SER A 573 -15.05 -13.50 -23.26
N ARG A 574 -16.23 -14.13 -23.32
CA ARG A 574 -16.45 -15.57 -23.08
C ARG A 574 -16.68 -16.37 -24.38
N GLY A 575 -16.49 -15.74 -25.54
CA GLY A 575 -16.77 -16.33 -26.85
C GLY A 575 -15.76 -17.39 -27.30
N GLY A 576 -15.85 -17.79 -28.57
CA GLY A 576 -15.28 -19.03 -29.14
C GLY A 576 -13.79 -19.32 -28.88
N LEU A 577 -12.93 -18.30 -28.80
CA LEU A 577 -11.51 -18.49 -28.49
C LEU A 577 -11.24 -18.67 -26.97
N ASN A 578 -12.16 -18.22 -26.11
CA ASN A 578 -12.07 -18.39 -24.66
C ASN A 578 -12.75 -19.69 -24.21
N GLN A 579 -12.00 -20.79 -24.25
CA GLN A 579 -12.51 -22.08 -23.80
C GLN A 579 -12.39 -22.29 -22.27
N SER A 580 -11.67 -21.42 -21.58
CA SER A 580 -11.30 -21.60 -20.17
C SER A 580 -12.26 -20.90 -19.20
N ASN A 581 -12.85 -19.77 -19.60
CA ASN A 581 -13.74 -18.99 -18.76
C ASN A 581 -15.17 -19.57 -18.78
N LYS A 582 -15.61 -20.06 -17.63
CA LYS A 582 -16.99 -20.54 -17.40
C LYS A 582 -17.87 -19.52 -16.68
N SER A 583 -17.39 -18.29 -16.52
CA SER A 583 -18.13 -17.19 -15.90
C SER A 583 -19.32 -16.76 -16.77
N THR A 584 -20.37 -16.27 -16.11
CA THR A 584 -21.51 -15.63 -16.77
C THR A 584 -21.26 -14.16 -17.12
N VAL A 585 -20.05 -13.67 -16.86
CA VAL A 585 -19.64 -12.29 -17.09
C VAL A 585 -18.85 -12.16 -18.38
N ASP A 586 -19.24 -11.18 -19.19
CA ASP A 586 -18.69 -10.89 -20.52
C ASP A 586 -18.70 -9.38 -20.72
N VAL A 587 -17.54 -8.75 -20.56
CA VAL A 587 -17.44 -7.28 -20.56
C VAL A 587 -17.54 -6.72 -21.98
N ALA A 588 -17.07 -7.43 -23.00
CA ALA A 588 -17.27 -7.08 -24.41
C ALA A 588 -18.77 -7.01 -24.75
N LYS A 589 -19.56 -7.99 -24.29
CA LYS A 589 -21.03 -7.94 -24.47
C LYS A 589 -21.67 -6.76 -23.73
N MET A 590 -21.20 -6.42 -22.53
CA MET A 590 -21.69 -5.23 -21.81
C MET A 590 -21.40 -3.93 -22.57
N ILE A 591 -20.24 -3.83 -23.24
CA ILE A 591 -19.92 -2.70 -24.12
C ILE A 591 -20.90 -2.65 -25.30
N VAL A 592 -21.12 -3.79 -25.97
CA VAL A 592 -22.09 -3.88 -27.08
C VAL A 592 -23.50 -3.48 -26.66
N ASP A 593 -23.96 -3.96 -25.49
CA ASP A 593 -25.30 -3.64 -24.97
C ASP A 593 -25.46 -2.15 -24.65
N ARG A 594 -24.36 -1.46 -24.32
CA ARG A 594 -24.33 -0.02 -24.05
C ARG A 594 -24.04 0.83 -25.30
N ALA A 595 -23.64 0.23 -26.43
CA ALA A 595 -23.10 0.97 -27.57
C ALA A 595 -24.07 2.03 -28.12
N GLY A 596 -25.34 1.67 -28.30
CA GLY A 596 -26.36 2.60 -28.79
C GLY A 596 -26.72 3.70 -27.78
N ARG A 597 -26.90 3.34 -26.51
CA ARG A 597 -27.32 4.26 -25.44
C ARG A 597 -26.23 5.25 -25.06
N ASP A 598 -24.99 4.79 -24.97
CA ASP A 598 -23.84 5.60 -24.57
C ASP A 598 -23.09 6.21 -25.77
N HIS A 599 -23.60 6.06 -27.01
CA HIS A 599 -22.97 6.53 -28.25
C HIS A 599 -21.50 6.09 -28.40
N ILE A 600 -21.22 4.82 -28.15
CA ILE A 600 -19.88 4.25 -28.21
C ILE A 600 -19.42 4.20 -29.67
N ALA A 601 -18.35 4.92 -29.97
CA ALA A 601 -17.74 4.97 -31.30
C ALA A 601 -16.58 3.99 -31.45
N ALA A 602 -15.79 3.82 -30.38
CA ALA A 602 -14.59 3.01 -30.39
C ALA A 602 -14.29 2.43 -29.01
N VAL A 603 -13.49 1.37 -29.02
CA VAL A 603 -12.82 0.81 -27.85
C VAL A 603 -11.31 1.00 -28.04
N MET A 604 -10.63 1.49 -27.03
CA MET A 604 -9.18 1.48 -26.93
C MET A 604 -8.77 0.61 -25.74
N GLY A 605 -7.51 0.19 -25.68
CA GLY A 605 -7.02 -0.66 -24.61
C GLY A 605 -6.58 -1.99 -25.16
N LEU A 606 -7.06 -3.10 -24.61
CA LEU A 606 -6.51 -4.45 -24.82
C LEU A 606 -5.00 -4.47 -24.51
N HIS A 607 -4.68 -4.72 -23.25
CA HIS A 607 -3.30 -4.63 -22.74
C HIS A 607 -2.60 -5.99 -22.61
N GLN A 608 -3.22 -7.05 -23.12
CA GLN A 608 -2.65 -8.39 -23.06
C GLN A 608 -3.05 -9.12 -24.32
N SER A 609 -2.07 -9.64 -25.07
CA SER A 609 -2.33 -10.46 -26.25
C SER A 609 -2.81 -11.82 -25.77
N ARG A 610 -4.12 -12.05 -25.79
CA ARG A 610 -4.75 -13.28 -25.28
C ARG A 610 -5.92 -13.69 -26.18
N PRO A 611 -6.30 -14.98 -26.16
CA PRO A 611 -7.51 -15.45 -26.83
C PRO A 611 -8.75 -14.62 -26.45
N GLU A 612 -8.89 -14.25 -25.18
CA GLU A 612 -9.98 -13.43 -24.66
C GLU A 612 -10.01 -12.02 -25.25
N SER A 613 -8.82 -11.44 -25.50
CA SER A 613 -8.68 -10.11 -26.08
C SER A 613 -8.97 -10.13 -27.58
N GLN A 614 -8.50 -11.14 -28.31
CA GLN A 614 -8.84 -11.30 -29.73
C GLN A 614 -10.35 -11.57 -29.89
N GLN A 615 -10.93 -12.43 -29.06
CA GLN A 615 -12.37 -12.71 -29.08
C GLN A 615 -13.19 -11.45 -28.79
N ALA A 616 -12.78 -10.64 -27.82
CA ALA A 616 -13.42 -9.36 -27.55
C ALA A 616 -13.34 -8.42 -28.77
N ALA A 617 -12.19 -8.35 -29.45
CA ALA A 617 -12.04 -7.57 -30.67
C ALA A 617 -12.98 -8.05 -31.79
N ILE A 618 -13.11 -9.37 -31.97
CA ILE A 618 -14.04 -9.99 -32.94
C ILE A 618 -15.50 -9.62 -32.62
N GLU A 619 -15.91 -9.72 -31.35
CA GLU A 619 -17.28 -9.42 -30.93
C GLU A 619 -17.64 -7.94 -31.09
N LEU A 620 -16.72 -7.04 -30.75
CA LEU A 620 -16.88 -5.60 -30.94
C LEU A 620 -16.88 -5.25 -32.44
N GLY A 621 -15.99 -5.86 -33.22
CA GLY A 621 -15.89 -5.69 -34.66
C GLY A 621 -17.13 -6.16 -35.42
N ALA A 622 -17.77 -7.24 -34.96
CA ALA A 622 -19.05 -7.69 -35.51
C ALA A 622 -20.18 -6.65 -35.36
N GLN A 623 -20.05 -5.72 -34.41
CA GLN A 623 -20.97 -4.58 -34.24
C GLN A 623 -20.49 -3.31 -34.97
N GLY A 624 -19.41 -3.40 -35.74
CA GLY A 624 -18.79 -2.27 -36.42
C GLY A 624 -18.10 -1.28 -35.47
N ILE A 625 -17.78 -1.70 -34.24
CA ILE A 625 -17.04 -0.87 -33.28
C ILE A 625 -15.55 -1.06 -33.52
N THR A 626 -14.85 0.04 -33.79
CA THR A 626 -13.38 0.05 -33.92
C THR A 626 -12.72 -0.33 -32.60
N VAL A 627 -11.69 -1.16 -32.66
CA VAL A 627 -10.88 -1.52 -31.50
C VAL A 627 -9.42 -1.14 -31.76
N LEU A 628 -8.85 -0.32 -30.88
CA LEU A 628 -7.45 0.12 -30.95
C LEU A 628 -6.64 -0.44 -29.76
N GLY A 629 -5.82 -1.44 -30.05
CA GLY A 629 -4.87 -2.07 -29.14
C GLY A 629 -3.76 -1.12 -28.68
N THR A 630 -3.54 -0.97 -27.38
CA THR A 630 -2.52 -0.07 -26.81
C THR A 630 -1.49 -0.76 -25.91
N GLY A 631 -1.64 -2.04 -25.61
CA GLY A 631 -0.66 -2.81 -24.81
C GLY A 631 -0.54 -4.26 -25.27
N VAL A 632 -0.59 -4.48 -26.59
CA VAL A 632 -0.65 -5.80 -27.22
C VAL A 632 0.36 -5.87 -28.35
N SER A 633 1.30 -6.80 -28.27
CA SER A 633 2.31 -7.04 -29.31
C SER A 633 2.08 -8.35 -30.06
N GLY A 634 1.13 -9.18 -29.62
CA GLY A 634 0.98 -10.54 -30.12
C GLY A 634 0.72 -10.57 -31.62
N GLN A 635 1.52 -11.30 -32.40
CA GLN A 635 1.36 -11.32 -33.86
C GLN A 635 -0.06 -11.75 -34.27
N ARG A 636 -0.61 -12.75 -33.57
CA ARG A 636 -1.98 -13.25 -33.80
C ARG A 636 -3.08 -12.20 -33.58
N MET A 637 -2.78 -11.09 -32.90
CA MET A 637 -3.74 -10.01 -32.73
C MET A 637 -3.96 -9.23 -34.02
N VAL A 638 -2.97 -9.15 -34.91
CA VAL A 638 -3.04 -8.38 -36.17
C VAL A 638 -3.08 -9.25 -37.42
N ASP A 639 -2.65 -10.51 -37.32
CA ASP A 639 -2.68 -11.46 -38.43
C ASP A 639 -3.89 -12.40 -38.36
N GLY A 640 -4.08 -13.20 -39.42
CA GLY A 640 -5.02 -14.31 -39.47
C GLY A 640 -6.48 -13.86 -39.34
N ASP A 641 -7.17 -14.36 -38.31
CA ASP A 641 -8.60 -14.10 -38.08
C ASP A 641 -8.88 -12.76 -37.36
N SER A 642 -7.90 -11.86 -37.27
CA SER A 642 -8.10 -10.54 -36.69
C SER A 642 -9.16 -9.76 -37.49
N PRO A 643 -10.17 -9.15 -36.83
CA PRO A 643 -11.22 -8.43 -37.54
C PRO A 643 -10.66 -7.14 -38.15
N VAL A 644 -11.16 -6.77 -39.33
CA VAL A 644 -10.77 -5.54 -40.05
C VAL A 644 -10.99 -4.23 -39.29
N SER A 645 -11.74 -4.29 -38.19
CA SER A 645 -12.00 -3.16 -37.29
C SER A 645 -10.96 -3.04 -36.17
N TYR A 646 -10.01 -3.97 -36.08
CA TYR A 646 -8.95 -3.99 -35.08
C TYR A 646 -7.65 -3.41 -35.64
N PHE A 647 -7.09 -2.49 -34.88
CA PHE A 647 -5.78 -1.87 -35.10
C PHE A 647 -4.99 -1.95 -33.79
N GLN A 648 -3.67 -1.84 -33.82
CA GLN A 648 -2.84 -1.68 -32.62
C GLN A 648 -1.83 -0.55 -32.80
N LEU A 649 -1.35 0.05 -31.70
CA LEU A 649 -0.33 1.10 -31.72
C LEU A 649 1.10 0.59 -31.44
N SER A 650 1.20 -0.61 -30.88
CA SER A 650 2.43 -1.32 -30.57
C SER A 650 2.96 -2.11 -31.77
N PRO A 651 4.28 -2.33 -31.87
CA PRO A 651 4.85 -3.23 -32.86
C PRO A 651 4.43 -4.69 -32.58
N PRO A 652 4.36 -5.54 -33.61
CA PRO A 652 4.07 -6.96 -33.43
C PRO A 652 5.30 -7.75 -32.95
N ASP A 653 5.09 -8.95 -32.40
CA ASP A 653 6.13 -9.80 -31.81
C ASP A 653 7.23 -10.18 -32.81
N ALA A 654 6.93 -10.26 -34.12
CA ALA A 654 7.96 -10.47 -35.16
C ALA A 654 9.00 -9.35 -35.14
N ARG A 655 8.54 -8.10 -35.16
CA ARG A 655 9.39 -6.91 -35.13
C ARG A 655 10.19 -6.85 -33.82
N ILE A 656 9.53 -7.09 -32.69
CA ILE A 656 10.18 -7.10 -31.38
C ILE A 656 11.29 -8.17 -31.32
N ALA A 657 10.99 -9.40 -31.76
CA ALA A 657 11.94 -10.51 -31.75
C ALA A 657 13.19 -10.22 -32.59
N GLU A 658 13.04 -9.63 -33.77
CA GLU A 658 14.15 -9.27 -34.65
C GLU A 658 15.06 -8.20 -34.04
N VAL A 659 14.46 -7.17 -33.41
CA VAL A 659 15.23 -6.12 -32.72
C VAL A 659 15.97 -6.68 -31.51
N MET A 660 15.31 -7.51 -30.69
CA MET A 660 15.95 -8.19 -29.56
C MET A 660 17.07 -9.12 -30.02
N ALA A 661 16.88 -9.87 -31.11
CA ALA A 661 17.91 -10.74 -31.68
C ALA A 661 19.09 -9.91 -32.20
N SER A 662 18.85 -8.79 -32.90
CA SER A 662 19.90 -7.87 -33.35
C SER A 662 20.71 -7.32 -32.17
N PHE A 663 20.04 -6.92 -31.10
CA PHE A 663 20.71 -6.47 -29.88
C PHE A 663 21.58 -7.55 -29.25
N ALA A 664 21.05 -8.76 -29.08
CA ALA A 664 21.81 -9.88 -28.53
C ALA A 664 23.03 -10.24 -29.39
N ARG A 665 22.93 -10.08 -30.73
CA ARG A 665 24.04 -10.31 -31.65
C ARG A 665 25.17 -9.29 -31.53
N HIS A 666 24.84 -8.02 -31.34
CA HIS A 666 25.79 -6.93 -31.61
C HIS A 666 26.07 -6.01 -30.42
N SER A 667 25.28 -6.08 -29.34
CA SER A 667 25.40 -5.16 -28.21
C SER A 667 26.71 -5.37 -27.44
N PRO A 668 27.62 -4.36 -27.42
CA PRO A 668 28.87 -4.45 -26.66
C PRO A 668 28.62 -4.58 -25.16
N GLN A 669 27.55 -3.95 -24.65
CA GLN A 669 27.22 -3.98 -23.22
C GLN A 669 26.67 -5.34 -22.79
N LEU A 670 25.85 -5.99 -23.62
CA LEU A 670 25.40 -7.34 -23.34
C LEU A 670 26.59 -8.31 -23.42
N HIS A 671 27.42 -8.17 -24.45
CA HIS A 671 28.61 -9.01 -24.63
C HIS A 671 29.62 -8.89 -23.48
N ALA A 672 29.79 -7.70 -22.91
CA ALA A 672 30.64 -7.47 -21.73
C ALA A 672 30.17 -8.22 -20.48
N LEU A 673 28.94 -8.74 -20.46
CA LEU A 673 28.36 -9.49 -19.35
C LEU A 673 28.27 -11.00 -19.63
N THR A 674 28.67 -11.43 -20.83
CA THR A 674 28.59 -12.81 -21.29
C THR A 674 29.97 -13.34 -21.71
N ASP A 675 30.12 -14.67 -21.67
CA ASP A 675 31.33 -15.35 -22.16
C ASP A 675 30.97 -16.14 -23.43
N PRO A 676 30.95 -15.52 -24.62
CA PRO A 676 30.60 -16.22 -25.86
C PRO A 676 31.58 -17.38 -26.12
N ALA A 677 31.08 -18.47 -26.69
CA ALA A 677 31.91 -19.64 -26.99
C ALA A 677 33.03 -19.29 -28.01
N PRO A 678 34.16 -20.00 -28.03
CA PRO A 678 35.38 -19.61 -28.77
C PRO A 678 35.30 -19.63 -30.32
N SER A 679 34.12 -19.70 -30.93
CA SER A 679 33.95 -19.92 -32.38
C SER A 679 32.88 -19.03 -32.99
N ASP A 680 33.15 -17.74 -33.23
CA ASP A 680 32.28 -16.80 -34.00
C ASP A 680 30.76 -16.80 -33.67
N SER A 681 30.36 -17.42 -32.56
CA SER A 681 28.98 -17.66 -32.17
C SER A 681 28.64 -16.69 -31.06
N GLY A 682 27.51 -15.99 -31.20
CA GLY A 682 26.99 -15.11 -30.17
C GLY A 682 26.70 -15.84 -28.85
N PRO A 683 26.47 -15.09 -27.76
CA PRO A 683 26.24 -15.68 -26.45
C PRO A 683 25.02 -16.59 -26.43
N ALA A 684 25.05 -17.63 -25.58
CA ALA A 684 23.90 -18.51 -25.41
C ALA A 684 22.70 -17.74 -24.84
N ALA A 685 21.51 -17.97 -25.39
CA ALA A 685 20.27 -17.38 -24.92
C ALA A 685 19.47 -18.41 -24.10
N VAL A 686 19.21 -18.11 -22.83
CA VAL A 686 18.28 -18.86 -21.99
C VAL A 686 16.91 -18.19 -22.07
N VAL A 687 16.02 -18.75 -22.90
CA VAL A 687 14.70 -18.18 -23.20
C VAL A 687 13.68 -18.68 -22.18
N VAL A 688 13.22 -17.79 -21.32
CA VAL A 688 12.18 -18.05 -20.31
C VAL A 688 10.83 -17.63 -20.87
N TYR A 689 9.89 -18.57 -20.98
CA TYR A 689 8.59 -18.34 -21.63
C TYR A 689 7.46 -19.18 -21.03
N ASP A 690 6.22 -18.72 -21.15
CA ASP A 690 5.01 -19.46 -20.78
C ASP A 690 4.50 -20.28 -21.97
N PRO A 691 4.60 -21.62 -21.95
CA PRO A 691 4.13 -22.46 -23.04
C PRO A 691 2.60 -22.48 -23.21
N LYS A 692 1.84 -21.93 -22.24
CA LYS A 692 0.36 -21.84 -22.32
C LYS A 692 -0.10 -20.49 -22.90
N ASP A 693 0.79 -19.51 -22.99
CA ASP A 693 0.49 -18.19 -23.56
C ASP A 693 0.94 -18.14 -25.03
N GLU A 694 0.14 -18.76 -25.89
CA GLU A 694 0.42 -18.86 -27.34
C GLU A 694 0.30 -17.54 -28.10
N TYR A 695 -0.32 -16.51 -27.50
CA TYR A 695 -0.60 -15.24 -28.18
C TYR A 695 0.50 -14.20 -27.97
N PHE A 696 1.39 -14.43 -27.02
CA PHE A 696 2.48 -13.54 -26.69
C PHE A 696 3.74 -14.34 -26.36
N SER A 697 3.75 -15.01 -25.19
CA SER A 697 5.01 -15.52 -24.63
C SER A 697 5.66 -16.59 -25.51
N ALA A 698 4.89 -17.58 -25.95
CA ALA A 698 5.42 -18.63 -26.82
C ALA A 698 5.70 -18.13 -28.24
N ASP A 699 4.88 -17.24 -28.78
CA ASP A 699 5.08 -16.67 -30.12
C ASP A 699 6.38 -15.85 -30.17
N LEU A 700 6.57 -14.92 -29.22
CA LEU A 700 7.80 -14.14 -29.08
C LEU A 700 9.03 -15.03 -28.90
N ALA A 701 8.96 -16.05 -28.03
CA ALA A 701 10.06 -16.98 -27.79
C ALA A 701 10.47 -17.74 -29.07
N HIS A 702 9.50 -18.22 -29.87
CA HIS A 702 9.76 -18.92 -31.12
C HIS A 702 10.29 -18.00 -32.23
N ARG A 703 9.77 -16.77 -32.31
CA ARG A 703 10.26 -15.78 -33.28
C ARG A 703 11.67 -15.33 -32.96
N PHE A 704 11.98 -15.11 -31.69
CA PHE A 704 13.35 -14.80 -31.26
C PHE A 704 14.30 -15.94 -31.62
N ASP A 705 13.92 -17.18 -31.31
CA ASP A 705 14.72 -18.36 -31.65
C ASP A 705 14.97 -18.46 -33.16
N THR A 706 13.95 -18.22 -33.97
CA THR A 706 14.09 -18.18 -35.44
C THR A 706 15.06 -17.09 -35.88
N ALA A 707 14.98 -15.91 -35.27
CA ALA A 707 15.83 -14.77 -35.59
C ALA A 707 17.28 -14.92 -35.07
N TYR A 708 17.51 -15.65 -33.96
CA TYR A 708 18.80 -15.65 -33.24
C TYR A 708 19.60 -16.95 -33.35
N ARG A 709 18.96 -18.11 -33.58
CA ARG A 709 19.62 -19.44 -33.51
C ARG A 709 20.79 -19.63 -34.47
N SER A 710 20.83 -18.89 -35.58
CA SER A 710 21.98 -18.89 -36.49
C SER A 710 23.23 -18.24 -35.90
N THR A 711 23.07 -17.43 -34.85
CA THR A 711 24.16 -16.70 -34.19
C THR A 711 24.60 -17.38 -32.90
N GLY A 712 23.68 -17.79 -32.03
CA GLY A 712 24.00 -18.41 -30.74
C GLY A 712 23.03 -19.53 -30.36
N PRO A 713 23.44 -20.46 -29.48
CA PRO A 713 22.56 -21.53 -29.01
C PRO A 713 21.40 -20.96 -28.17
N VAL A 714 20.23 -21.59 -28.29
CA VAL A 714 19.00 -21.17 -27.60
C VAL A 714 18.51 -22.31 -26.70
N HIS A 715 18.31 -22.02 -25.42
CA HIS A 715 17.85 -22.96 -24.40
C HIS A 715 16.50 -22.50 -23.84
N PHE A 716 15.45 -23.28 -24.11
CA PHE A 716 14.10 -22.97 -23.63
C PHE A 716 13.89 -23.43 -22.18
N VAL A 717 13.39 -22.52 -21.34
CA VAL A 717 12.96 -22.77 -19.97
C VAL A 717 11.50 -22.36 -19.81
N LYS A 718 10.67 -23.30 -19.37
CA LYS A 718 9.23 -23.07 -19.21
C LYS A 718 8.96 -22.39 -17.87
N TYR A 719 8.28 -21.25 -17.91
CA TYR A 719 7.83 -20.50 -16.74
C TYR A 719 6.49 -19.84 -17.04
N GLY A 720 5.44 -20.25 -16.32
CA GLY A 720 4.09 -19.72 -16.52
C GLY A 720 3.65 -18.73 -15.45
N GLU A 721 2.62 -17.93 -15.75
CA GLU A 721 2.14 -16.91 -14.81
C GLU A 721 1.42 -17.46 -13.56
N MET A 722 1.13 -18.75 -13.53
CA MET A 722 0.37 -19.43 -12.47
C MET A 722 1.26 -20.38 -11.64
N GLU A 723 2.58 -20.26 -11.77
CA GLU A 723 3.51 -21.07 -10.98
C GLU A 723 3.49 -20.65 -9.50
N ASN A 724 3.78 -21.62 -8.62
CA ASN A 724 3.91 -21.36 -7.19
C ASN A 724 5.39 -21.18 -6.82
N GLY A 725 5.68 -20.54 -5.68
CA GLY A 725 7.06 -20.21 -5.31
C GLY A 725 8.03 -21.41 -5.17
N ARG A 726 7.55 -22.64 -4.94
CA ARG A 726 8.43 -23.82 -5.01
C ARG A 726 8.83 -24.14 -6.45
N THR A 727 7.89 -24.07 -7.38
CA THR A 727 8.17 -24.23 -8.81
C THR A 727 9.01 -23.07 -9.33
N THR A 728 8.68 -21.83 -8.98
CA THR A 728 9.47 -20.65 -9.39
C THR A 728 10.92 -20.77 -8.93
N ARG A 729 11.18 -21.19 -7.68
CA ARG A 729 12.54 -21.42 -7.19
C ARG A 729 13.30 -22.47 -8.00
N ALA A 730 12.67 -23.59 -8.32
CA ALA A 730 13.30 -24.64 -9.12
C ALA A 730 13.61 -24.17 -10.56
N ILE A 731 12.72 -23.37 -11.13
CA ILE A 731 12.90 -22.74 -12.44
C ILE A 731 14.03 -21.73 -12.39
N ALA A 732 14.08 -20.84 -11.39
CA ALA A 732 15.16 -19.89 -11.19
C ALA A 732 16.52 -20.60 -11.08
N GLY A 733 16.61 -21.68 -10.29
CA GLY A 733 17.82 -22.50 -10.21
C GLY A 733 18.22 -23.13 -11.55
N THR A 734 17.25 -23.55 -12.37
CA THR A 734 17.51 -24.05 -13.73
C THR A 734 18.04 -22.95 -14.65
N VAL A 735 17.42 -21.77 -14.62
CA VAL A 735 17.87 -20.60 -15.38
C VAL A 735 19.30 -20.22 -14.97
N CYS A 736 19.55 -20.07 -13.67
CA CYS A 736 20.86 -19.71 -13.13
C CYS A 736 21.93 -20.75 -13.47
N ALA A 737 21.63 -22.04 -13.39
CA ALA A 737 22.57 -23.10 -13.78
C ALA A 737 22.90 -23.07 -15.27
N LEU A 738 21.91 -22.87 -16.15
CA LEU A 738 22.13 -22.76 -17.59
C LEU A 738 22.95 -21.52 -17.94
N VAL A 739 22.58 -20.37 -17.39
CA VAL A 739 23.31 -19.12 -17.59
C VAL A 739 24.75 -19.23 -17.08
N HIS A 740 24.96 -19.83 -15.90
CA HIS A 740 26.28 -20.04 -15.32
C HIS A 740 27.15 -20.97 -16.17
N SER A 741 26.59 -22.10 -16.63
CA SER A 741 27.34 -23.10 -17.41
C SER A 741 27.62 -22.69 -18.86
N THR A 742 26.79 -21.84 -19.44
CA THR A 742 26.93 -21.38 -20.83
C THR A 742 27.62 -20.02 -20.97
N GLY A 743 27.79 -19.28 -19.88
CA GLY A 743 28.23 -17.88 -19.93
C GLY A 743 27.21 -16.94 -20.60
N GLY A 744 25.98 -17.41 -20.85
CA GLY A 744 24.97 -16.73 -21.66
C GLY A 744 24.19 -15.62 -20.94
N PHE A 745 23.08 -15.22 -21.58
CA PHE A 745 22.10 -14.25 -21.08
C PHE A 745 20.69 -14.86 -20.99
N VAL A 746 19.79 -14.19 -20.28
CA VAL A 746 18.38 -14.57 -20.21
C VAL A 746 17.57 -13.72 -21.17
N LEU A 747 16.80 -14.35 -22.06
CA LEU A 747 15.70 -13.68 -22.74
C LEU A 747 14.42 -13.96 -21.96
N TYR A 748 13.81 -12.93 -21.38
CA TYR A 748 12.54 -13.06 -20.69
C TYR A 748 11.39 -12.70 -21.63
N ALA A 749 10.72 -13.73 -22.17
CA ALA A 749 9.53 -13.62 -23.00
C ALA A 749 8.24 -13.81 -22.18
N GLY A 750 8.32 -13.83 -20.84
CA GLY A 750 7.16 -13.89 -19.94
C GLY A 750 6.49 -12.53 -19.76
N ARG A 751 5.38 -12.49 -19.02
CA ARG A 751 4.69 -11.22 -18.73
C ARG A 751 5.34 -10.48 -17.56
N SER A 752 5.50 -9.17 -17.73
CA SER A 752 6.10 -8.29 -16.73
C SER A 752 5.45 -8.37 -15.34
N SER A 753 4.16 -8.70 -15.25
CA SER A 753 3.43 -8.82 -13.98
C SER A 753 3.90 -9.97 -13.06
N VAL A 754 4.65 -10.93 -13.58
CA VAL A 754 5.21 -12.07 -12.82
C VAL A 754 6.74 -12.14 -12.91
N MET A 755 7.37 -11.11 -13.49
CA MET A 755 8.83 -11.03 -13.62
C MET A 755 9.52 -10.97 -12.25
N GLU A 756 8.98 -10.18 -11.32
CA GLU A 756 9.59 -9.94 -10.00
C GLU A 756 9.66 -11.22 -9.16
N ASP A 757 8.66 -12.11 -9.24
CA ASP A 757 8.67 -13.42 -8.54
C ASP A 757 9.82 -14.32 -9.01
N LEU A 758 10.12 -14.31 -10.32
CA LEU A 758 11.27 -15.02 -10.86
C LEU A 758 12.59 -14.35 -10.45
N PHE A 759 12.65 -13.02 -10.51
CA PHE A 759 13.86 -12.25 -10.19
C PHE A 759 14.26 -12.38 -8.72
N GLU A 760 13.29 -12.39 -7.80
CA GLU A 760 13.53 -12.62 -6.37
C GLU A 760 14.26 -13.96 -6.13
N HIS A 761 13.81 -15.01 -6.82
CA HIS A 761 14.43 -16.32 -6.72
C HIS A 761 15.76 -16.43 -7.46
N MET A 762 15.93 -15.77 -8.61
CA MET A 762 17.23 -15.72 -9.31
C MET A 762 18.28 -14.94 -8.52
N GLN A 763 17.89 -13.84 -7.87
CA GLN A 763 18.78 -13.02 -7.05
C GLN A 763 19.38 -13.81 -5.88
N THR A 764 18.59 -14.71 -5.29
CA THR A 764 18.99 -15.49 -4.12
C THR A 764 19.70 -16.80 -4.48
N ASP A 765 19.68 -17.21 -5.75
CA ASP A 765 20.31 -18.43 -6.22
C ASP A 765 21.84 -18.31 -6.28
N GLN A 766 22.52 -19.37 -5.82
CA GLN A 766 23.98 -19.38 -5.72
C GLN A 766 24.67 -19.34 -7.08
N ALA A 767 24.13 -19.98 -8.13
CA ALA A 767 24.78 -20.02 -9.44
C ALA A 767 24.73 -18.66 -10.14
N CYS A 768 23.63 -17.91 -9.98
CA CYS A 768 23.54 -16.54 -10.44
C CYS A 768 24.51 -15.62 -9.68
N ARG A 769 24.59 -15.74 -8.34
CA ARG A 769 25.49 -14.93 -7.50
C ARG A 769 26.98 -15.28 -7.61
N ALA A 770 27.32 -16.50 -8.03
CA ALA A 770 28.71 -16.94 -8.18
C ALA A 770 29.42 -16.29 -9.38
N ARG A 771 28.69 -15.63 -10.29
CA ARG A 771 29.29 -14.93 -11.42
C ARG A 771 29.97 -13.64 -10.97
N VAL A 772 31.07 -13.30 -11.64
CA VAL A 772 31.78 -12.03 -11.44
C VAL A 772 30.95 -10.85 -11.97
N ALA A 773 30.28 -11.05 -13.11
CA ALA A 773 29.37 -10.08 -13.71
C ALA A 773 27.91 -10.44 -13.41
N PRO A 774 27.01 -9.44 -13.25
CA PRO A 774 25.59 -9.69 -13.07
C PRO A 774 24.99 -10.40 -14.28
N VAL A 775 23.95 -11.21 -14.07
CA VAL A 775 23.26 -11.93 -15.14
C VAL A 775 22.50 -10.94 -16.02
N PRO A 776 22.84 -10.83 -17.33
CA PRO A 776 22.08 -9.99 -18.24
C PRO A 776 20.71 -10.62 -18.54
N VAL A 777 19.65 -9.84 -18.34
CA VAL A 777 18.27 -10.22 -18.66
C VAL A 777 17.73 -9.24 -19.68
N LEU A 778 17.36 -9.73 -20.86
CA LEU A 778 16.70 -8.96 -21.92
C LEU A 778 15.20 -9.30 -21.93
N ALA A 779 14.36 -8.34 -21.57
CA ALA A 779 12.91 -8.52 -21.47
C ALA A 779 12.15 -7.72 -22.54
N GLU A 780 11.00 -8.24 -22.99
CA GLU A 780 10.13 -7.48 -23.90
C GLU A 780 9.58 -6.22 -23.24
N SER A 781 9.08 -6.35 -22.01
CA SER A 781 8.61 -5.25 -21.21
C SER A 781 9.09 -5.39 -19.77
N PRO A 782 9.45 -4.28 -19.12
CA PRO A 782 9.89 -4.28 -17.73
C PRO A 782 8.70 -4.40 -16.78
N ALA A 783 8.93 -4.85 -15.55
CA ALA A 783 7.94 -4.75 -14.50
C ALA A 783 7.60 -3.26 -14.20
N PRO A 784 6.31 -2.88 -14.08
CA PRO A 784 5.92 -1.49 -13.85
C PRO A 784 6.61 -0.85 -12.64
N ASP A 785 6.71 -1.58 -11.53
CA ASP A 785 7.29 -1.05 -10.28
C ASP A 785 8.80 -0.84 -10.41
N VAL A 786 9.49 -1.70 -11.16
CA VAL A 786 10.91 -1.53 -11.50
C VAL A 786 11.16 -0.25 -12.32
N ILE A 787 10.25 0.13 -13.22
CA ILE A 787 10.36 1.36 -14.02
C ILE A 787 10.02 2.62 -13.24
N LEU A 788 9.04 2.53 -12.35
CA LEU A 788 8.62 3.63 -11.49
C LEU A 788 9.62 3.86 -10.35
N HIS A 789 10.28 2.80 -9.90
CA HIS A 789 11.27 2.82 -8.84
C HIS A 789 12.57 2.12 -9.28
N PRO A 790 13.36 2.73 -10.19
CA PRO A 790 14.61 2.15 -10.69
C PRO A 790 15.60 1.73 -9.59
N SER A 791 15.51 2.34 -8.40
CA SER A 791 16.29 1.95 -7.23
C SER A 791 16.07 0.52 -6.76
N LEU A 792 14.94 -0.11 -7.10
CA LEU A 792 14.64 -1.51 -6.79
C LEU A 792 15.65 -2.45 -7.45
N MET A 793 16.03 -2.20 -8.70
CA MET A 793 17.07 -3.00 -9.38
C MET A 793 18.37 -3.03 -8.59
N ARG A 794 18.81 -1.88 -8.07
CA ARG A 794 20.03 -1.79 -7.26
C ARG A 794 19.86 -2.45 -5.89
N LYS A 795 18.74 -2.20 -5.20
CA LYS A 795 18.54 -2.62 -3.80
C LYS A 795 18.21 -4.10 -3.68
N GLU A 796 17.42 -4.62 -4.61
CA GLU A 796 16.78 -5.93 -4.49
C GLU A 796 17.28 -6.91 -5.56
N TYR A 797 17.72 -6.46 -6.73
CA TYR A 797 18.10 -7.33 -7.85
C TYR A 797 19.54 -7.15 -8.34
N GLY A 798 20.48 -6.84 -7.43
CA GLY A 798 21.86 -6.50 -7.79
C GLY A 798 22.70 -7.61 -8.44
N ALA A 799 22.23 -8.86 -8.46
CA ALA A 799 22.86 -9.96 -9.22
C ALA A 799 22.37 -10.01 -10.68
N LEU A 800 21.39 -9.19 -11.04
CA LEU A 800 20.78 -9.12 -12.36
C LEU A 800 21.06 -7.75 -12.98
N LYS A 801 21.14 -7.72 -14.31
CA LYS A 801 21.19 -6.49 -15.10
C LYS A 801 20.10 -6.53 -16.16
N LEU A 802 19.10 -5.65 -16.02
CA LEU A 802 17.90 -5.64 -16.85
C LEU A 802 18.07 -4.72 -18.06
N PHE A 803 17.97 -5.32 -19.24
CA PHE A 803 17.70 -4.67 -20.51
C PHE A 803 16.23 -4.89 -20.86
N TYR A 804 15.52 -3.86 -21.32
CA TYR A 804 14.10 -3.97 -21.64
C TYR A 804 13.73 -3.15 -22.86
N ASN A 805 12.70 -3.58 -23.59
CA ASN A 805 12.22 -2.83 -24.74
C ASN A 805 11.20 -1.75 -24.32
N GLN A 806 11.18 -0.67 -25.09
CA GLN A 806 10.10 0.32 -25.14
C GLN A 806 9.88 0.74 -26.58
N PHE A 807 8.64 0.98 -26.98
CA PHE A 807 8.30 1.39 -28.36
C PHE A 807 7.85 2.86 -28.45
N SER A 808 8.18 3.64 -27.42
CA SER A 808 8.19 5.10 -27.45
C SER A 808 9.00 5.68 -26.29
N LEU A 809 9.59 6.85 -26.51
CA LEU A 809 10.30 7.63 -25.51
C LEU A 809 9.74 9.06 -25.44
N PRO A 810 8.62 9.28 -24.71
CA PRO A 810 8.09 10.63 -24.54
C PRO A 810 9.14 11.53 -23.88
N LEU A 811 9.30 12.74 -24.41
CA LEU A 811 10.22 13.74 -23.85
C LEU A 811 9.77 14.12 -22.42
N PRO A 812 10.59 13.89 -21.38
CA PRO A 812 10.21 14.22 -20.01
C PRO A 812 9.89 15.71 -19.82
N ASP A 813 10.71 16.57 -20.42
CA ASP A 813 10.55 18.04 -20.43
C ASP A 813 9.69 18.53 -21.61
N GLY A 814 9.04 17.61 -22.32
CA GLY A 814 8.13 17.94 -23.42
C GLY A 814 6.76 18.39 -22.92
N PRO A 815 5.94 19.05 -23.78
CA PRO A 815 4.61 19.53 -23.39
C PRO A 815 3.67 18.45 -22.84
N PHE A 816 3.83 17.20 -23.29
CA PHE A 816 3.10 16.05 -22.75
C PHE A 816 3.65 15.62 -21.39
N GLY A 817 4.96 15.42 -21.27
CA GLY A 817 5.64 15.04 -20.03
C GLY A 817 5.36 16.00 -18.88
N GLU A 818 5.48 17.31 -19.11
CA GLU A 818 5.17 18.34 -18.11
C GLU A 818 3.71 18.28 -17.64
N LYS A 819 2.75 18.20 -18.58
CA LYS A 819 1.32 18.15 -18.25
C LYS A 819 0.96 16.87 -17.52
N PHE A 820 1.59 15.75 -17.89
CA PHE A 820 1.40 14.47 -17.23
C PHE A 820 1.94 14.50 -15.80
N GLY A 821 3.17 15.00 -15.62
CA GLY A 821 3.78 15.18 -14.30
C GLY A 821 2.97 16.12 -13.39
N GLN A 822 2.42 17.21 -13.94
CA GLN A 822 1.54 18.10 -13.19
C GLN A 822 0.20 17.46 -12.82
N ALA A 823 -0.36 16.60 -13.68
CA ALA A 823 -1.68 15.99 -13.45
C ALA A 823 -1.63 14.80 -12.48
N PHE A 824 -0.55 14.01 -12.52
CA PHE A 824 -0.48 12.73 -11.81
C PHE A 824 0.72 12.58 -10.87
N HIS A 825 1.65 13.53 -10.85
CA HIS A 825 2.90 13.46 -10.07
C HIS A 825 3.75 12.23 -10.36
N LEU A 826 3.78 11.82 -11.65
CA LEU A 826 4.51 10.66 -12.15
C LEU A 826 5.22 11.04 -13.46
N SER A 827 6.30 10.31 -13.78
CA SER A 827 6.94 10.38 -15.10
C SER A 827 5.99 9.84 -16.18
N ALA A 828 5.96 10.50 -17.34
CA ALA A 828 5.27 9.97 -18.50
C ALA A 828 6.13 8.86 -19.13
N GLU A 829 5.58 7.66 -19.23
CA GLU A 829 6.25 6.51 -19.83
C GLU A 829 5.53 6.07 -21.11
N ASN A 830 6.08 5.07 -21.80
CA ASN A 830 5.55 4.48 -23.03
C ASN A 830 4.03 4.23 -22.98
N ASP A 831 3.55 3.56 -21.93
CA ASP A 831 2.13 3.19 -21.80
C ASP A 831 1.20 4.40 -21.68
N ALA A 832 1.67 5.46 -21.03
CA ALA A 832 0.93 6.71 -20.91
C ALA A 832 0.85 7.44 -22.25
N ALA A 833 1.93 7.43 -23.03
CA ALA A 833 1.97 8.01 -24.37
C ALA A 833 1.00 7.28 -25.32
N LEU A 834 0.96 5.94 -25.29
CA LEU A 834 0.04 5.14 -26.09
C LEU A 834 -1.43 5.44 -25.77
N GLY A 835 -1.75 5.57 -24.48
CA GLY A 835 -3.11 5.95 -24.05
C GLY A 835 -3.50 7.36 -24.48
N TYR A 836 -2.53 8.27 -24.48
CA TYR A 836 -2.72 9.65 -24.90
C TYR A 836 -3.00 9.76 -26.41
N ASP A 837 -2.20 9.10 -27.23
CA ASP A 837 -2.36 9.15 -28.68
C ASP A 837 -3.57 8.38 -29.18
N ALA A 838 -3.92 7.24 -28.55
CA ALA A 838 -5.13 6.50 -28.91
C ALA A 838 -6.39 7.39 -28.86
N VAL A 839 -6.56 8.18 -27.79
CA VAL A 839 -7.70 9.11 -27.68
C VAL A 839 -7.61 10.23 -28.73
N LYS A 840 -6.40 10.73 -29.02
CA LYS A 840 -6.22 11.81 -30.02
C LYS A 840 -6.52 11.33 -31.44
N ILE A 841 -6.00 10.17 -31.83
CA ILE A 841 -6.23 9.57 -33.14
C ILE A 841 -7.72 9.31 -33.35
N LEU A 842 -8.37 8.68 -32.36
CA LEU A 842 -9.81 8.43 -32.43
C LEU A 842 -10.59 9.75 -32.49
N SER A 843 -10.22 10.76 -31.69
CA SER A 843 -10.86 12.09 -31.74
C SER A 843 -10.72 12.76 -33.10
N GLU A 844 -9.53 12.69 -33.71
CA GLU A 844 -9.26 13.27 -35.03
C GLU A 844 -10.07 12.59 -36.13
N ALA A 845 -10.08 11.25 -36.16
CA ALA A 845 -10.89 10.47 -37.08
C ALA A 845 -12.39 10.78 -36.89
N MET A 846 -12.86 10.91 -35.64
CA MET A 846 -14.25 11.26 -35.36
C MET A 846 -14.63 12.66 -35.85
N ASN A 847 -13.75 13.65 -35.66
CA ASN A 847 -13.94 15.01 -36.15
C ASN A 847 -13.98 15.06 -37.69
N ALA A 848 -13.16 14.24 -38.37
CA ALA A 848 -13.20 14.13 -39.82
C ALA A 848 -14.55 13.58 -40.30
N ILE A 849 -15.05 12.52 -39.65
CA ILE A 849 -16.33 11.89 -40.03
C ILE A 849 -17.51 12.84 -39.82
N ILE A 850 -17.60 13.52 -38.67
CA ILE A 850 -18.79 14.36 -38.40
C ILE A 850 -18.92 15.52 -39.38
N SER A 851 -17.81 15.94 -40.00
CA SER A 851 -17.81 16.99 -41.02
C SER A 851 -18.46 16.54 -42.34
N THR A 852 -18.48 15.22 -42.61
CA THR A 852 -19.01 14.62 -43.84
C THR A 852 -20.31 13.84 -43.60
N ASP A 853 -20.49 13.26 -42.41
CA ASP A 853 -21.64 12.47 -41.98
C ASP A 853 -22.08 12.90 -40.56
N PRO A 854 -23.05 13.83 -40.45
CA PRO A 854 -23.59 14.26 -39.16
C PRO A 854 -24.29 13.14 -38.38
N GLY A 855 -24.71 12.06 -39.04
CA GLY A 855 -25.36 10.91 -38.41
C GLY A 855 -24.37 10.09 -37.58
N PHE A 856 -23.12 10.00 -38.04
CA PHE A 856 -22.00 9.22 -37.50
C PHE A 856 -22.43 7.84 -36.97
N SER A 857 -22.04 6.81 -37.71
CA SER A 857 -22.11 5.42 -37.25
C SER A 857 -20.74 4.93 -36.76
N PRO A 858 -20.66 4.00 -35.79
CA PRO A 858 -19.38 3.37 -35.40
C PRO A 858 -18.62 2.75 -36.60
N ARG A 859 -19.36 2.18 -37.56
CA ARG A 859 -18.78 1.60 -38.79
C ARG A 859 -18.12 2.64 -39.71
N ALA A 860 -18.57 3.89 -39.67
CA ALA A 860 -17.91 4.98 -40.39
C ALA A 860 -16.50 5.23 -39.84
N LEU A 861 -16.25 4.97 -38.55
CA LEU A 861 -14.91 5.08 -37.97
C LEU A 861 -13.97 3.98 -38.46
N VAL A 862 -14.46 2.73 -38.54
CA VAL A 862 -13.71 1.64 -39.17
C VAL A 862 -13.36 2.01 -40.60
N THR A 863 -14.35 2.45 -41.39
CA THR A 863 -14.13 2.85 -42.79
C THR A 863 -13.10 3.98 -42.87
N ARG A 864 -13.20 5.00 -42.03
CA ARG A 864 -12.27 6.15 -42.01
C ARG A 864 -10.84 5.74 -41.67
N LEU A 865 -10.66 4.78 -40.78
CA LEU A 865 -9.34 4.27 -40.39
C LEU A 865 -8.77 3.29 -41.40
N GLN A 866 -9.60 2.61 -42.20
CA GLN A 866 -9.12 1.80 -43.33
C GLN A 866 -8.76 2.69 -44.54
N ASP A 867 -9.63 3.65 -44.88
CA ASP A 867 -9.47 4.53 -46.04
C ASP A 867 -10.14 5.90 -45.77
N PRO A 868 -9.41 7.03 -45.81
CA PRO A 868 -7.99 7.13 -46.17
C PRO A 868 -7.02 6.78 -45.05
N GLY A 869 -7.48 6.37 -43.86
CA GLY A 869 -6.58 6.04 -42.75
C GLY A 869 -5.91 7.24 -42.08
N ILE A 870 -4.94 6.94 -41.22
CA ILE A 870 -4.05 7.87 -40.52
C ILE A 870 -2.66 7.67 -41.09
N HIS A 871 -2.02 8.75 -41.54
CA HIS A 871 -0.71 8.69 -42.20
C HIS A 871 0.29 9.58 -41.48
N ASN A 872 1.45 9.02 -41.13
CA ASN A 872 2.59 9.76 -40.56
C ASN A 872 2.19 10.68 -39.39
N TYR A 873 1.22 10.26 -38.57
CA TYR A 873 0.83 11.01 -37.40
C TYR A 873 1.98 10.96 -36.38
N VAL A 874 2.54 12.12 -36.06
CA VAL A 874 3.61 12.23 -35.07
C VAL A 874 2.99 12.45 -33.70
N GLY A 875 2.91 11.37 -32.94
CA GLY A 875 2.38 11.32 -31.58
C GLY A 875 3.46 11.38 -30.49
N GLU A 876 3.02 11.37 -29.24
CA GLU A 876 3.90 11.20 -28.07
C GLU A 876 4.45 9.77 -27.98
N SER A 877 3.75 8.82 -28.58
CA SER A 877 4.11 7.41 -28.64
C SER A 877 4.83 7.02 -29.93
N GLY A 878 5.31 7.98 -30.73
CA GLY A 878 6.03 7.71 -31.98
C GLY A 878 5.27 8.13 -33.24
N VAL A 879 5.84 7.79 -34.39
CA VAL A 879 5.15 7.91 -35.69
C VAL A 879 4.09 6.80 -35.80
N ILE A 880 2.91 7.14 -36.30
CA ILE A 880 1.75 6.26 -36.40
C ILE A 880 1.15 6.37 -37.80
N THR A 881 1.08 5.23 -38.48
CA THR A 881 0.33 5.04 -39.72
C THR A 881 -0.61 3.85 -39.51
N LEU A 882 -1.90 4.04 -39.81
CA LEU A 882 -2.95 3.04 -39.68
C LEU A 882 -3.89 3.15 -40.89
N ASP A 883 -4.01 2.08 -41.67
CA ASP A 883 -4.84 2.01 -42.87
C ASP A 883 -5.23 0.55 -43.19
N SER A 884 -5.80 0.31 -44.36
CA SER A 884 -6.16 -1.05 -44.81
C SER A 884 -4.99 -2.00 -44.95
N ASP A 885 -3.79 -1.47 -45.19
CA ASP A 885 -2.56 -2.25 -45.43
C ASP A 885 -1.73 -2.36 -44.13
N HIS A 886 -1.93 -1.42 -43.21
CA HIS A 886 -1.19 -1.28 -41.97
C HIS A 886 -2.14 -1.25 -40.76
N HIS A 887 -2.46 -2.43 -40.22
CA HIS A 887 -3.24 -2.54 -38.97
C HIS A 887 -2.41 -2.21 -37.71
N TYR A 888 -1.11 -2.01 -37.87
CA TYR A 888 -0.15 -1.53 -36.87
C TYR A 888 0.85 -0.58 -37.54
N PRO A 889 1.55 0.30 -36.79
CA PRO A 889 2.48 1.24 -37.40
C PRO A 889 3.67 0.49 -38.01
N PRO A 890 3.94 0.65 -39.32
CA PRO A 890 5.09 0.04 -39.96
C PRO A 890 6.38 0.69 -39.46
N ASN A 891 7.42 -0.12 -39.30
CA ASN A 891 8.74 0.25 -38.78
C ASN A 891 8.65 1.07 -37.49
N LYS A 892 7.73 0.70 -36.59
CA LYS A 892 7.57 1.39 -35.29
C LYS A 892 8.91 1.47 -34.54
N GLU A 893 9.16 2.62 -33.90
CA GLU A 893 10.37 2.79 -33.09
C GLU A 893 10.43 1.76 -31.97
N ILE A 894 11.60 1.15 -31.77
CA ILE A 894 11.91 0.28 -30.64
C ILE A 894 13.24 0.73 -30.04
N HIS A 895 13.24 0.88 -28.73
CA HIS A 895 14.38 1.22 -27.92
C HIS A 895 14.67 0.08 -26.95
N ILE A 896 15.94 -0.31 -26.81
CA ILE A 896 16.37 -1.21 -25.74
C ILE A 896 17.13 -0.37 -24.73
N ARG A 897 16.73 -0.51 -23.46
CA ARG A 897 17.21 0.33 -22.38
C ARG A 897 17.76 -0.45 -21.23
N GLU A 898 18.75 0.11 -20.57
CA GLU A 898 19.30 -0.34 -19.30
C GLU A 898 18.77 0.51 -18.14
N ILE A 899 18.43 -0.12 -17.01
CA ILE A 899 18.36 0.57 -15.72
C ILE A 899 19.72 0.49 -15.04
N THR A 900 20.42 1.62 -14.95
CA THR A 900 21.74 1.68 -14.30
C THR A 900 21.64 1.52 -12.78
N PRO A 901 22.74 1.18 -12.09
CA PRO A 901 22.78 1.18 -10.62
C PRO A 901 22.43 2.53 -9.98
N ALA A 902 22.65 3.65 -10.69
CA ALA A 902 22.26 4.99 -10.22
C ALA A 902 20.75 5.23 -10.29
N GLY A 903 20.01 4.38 -11.02
CA GLY A 903 18.60 4.55 -11.32
C GLY A 903 18.33 5.29 -12.63
N ASP A 904 19.38 5.67 -13.36
CA ASP A 904 19.25 6.29 -14.69
C ASP A 904 18.82 5.24 -15.72
N LYS A 905 17.99 5.67 -16.67
CA LYS A 905 17.52 4.83 -17.78
C LYS A 905 18.29 5.16 -19.06
N LEU A 906 19.31 4.38 -19.38
CA LEU A 906 20.13 4.57 -20.58
C LEU A 906 19.49 3.86 -21.78
N THR A 907 19.73 4.35 -22.99
CA THR A 907 19.23 3.73 -24.23
C THR A 907 20.41 3.21 -25.03
N ASP A 908 20.39 1.91 -25.31
CA ASP A 908 21.51 1.17 -25.89
C ASP A 908 21.28 0.82 -27.36
N LEU A 909 20.01 0.67 -27.74
CA LEU A 909 19.58 0.52 -29.13
C LEU A 909 18.39 1.43 -29.38
N THR A 910 18.34 2.00 -30.58
CA THR A 910 17.17 2.70 -31.11
C THR A 910 17.06 2.35 -32.60
N CYS A 911 15.91 1.83 -33.02
CA CYS A 911 15.64 1.45 -34.40
C CYS A 911 14.21 1.84 -34.81
N GLY A 912 14.01 2.13 -36.10
CA GLY A 912 12.70 2.44 -36.69
C GLY A 912 12.38 3.94 -36.77
N MET A 913 11.11 4.25 -37.04
CA MET A 913 10.61 5.60 -37.32
C MET A 913 10.46 6.44 -36.05
N LEU A 914 11.43 7.32 -35.82
CA LEU A 914 11.49 8.15 -34.61
C LEU A 914 10.52 9.34 -34.69
N SER A 915 9.83 9.61 -33.58
CA SER A 915 8.98 10.80 -33.44
C SER A 915 9.76 12.10 -33.59
N GLN A 916 11.00 12.15 -33.11
CA GLN A 916 11.86 13.33 -33.16
C GLN A 916 12.38 13.57 -34.59
N GLY A 917 11.70 14.45 -35.30
CA GLY A 917 12.07 14.85 -36.66
C GLY A 917 11.63 13.87 -37.75
N ALA A 918 10.77 12.89 -37.42
CA ALA A 918 10.27 11.87 -38.35
C ALA A 918 11.40 11.18 -39.13
N ARG A 919 12.49 10.86 -38.41
CA ARG A 919 13.69 10.26 -38.99
C ARG A 919 13.64 8.74 -38.84
N ASP A 920 13.99 8.04 -39.91
CA ASP A 920 14.15 6.59 -39.87
C ASP A 920 15.54 6.23 -39.32
N ALA A 921 15.57 5.63 -38.12
CA ALA A 921 16.77 5.06 -37.56
C ALA A 921 17.03 3.69 -38.21
N THR A 922 17.85 3.71 -39.26
CA THR A 922 18.22 2.54 -40.07
C THR A 922 19.46 1.82 -39.57
N HIS A 923 20.22 2.44 -38.66
CA HIS A 923 21.42 1.88 -38.07
C HIS A 923 21.49 2.23 -36.58
N TRP A 924 22.24 1.44 -35.80
CA TRP A 924 22.42 1.63 -34.36
C TRP A 924 23.81 1.18 -33.88
N GLY A 925 24.11 1.48 -32.62
CA GLY A 925 25.37 1.13 -31.95
C GLY A 925 26.47 2.19 -32.14
N PRO A 926 27.70 1.90 -31.69
CA PRO A 926 28.83 2.83 -31.86
C PRO A 926 29.07 3.15 -33.34
N ASP A 927 29.13 4.43 -33.67
CA ASP A 927 29.30 4.96 -35.03
C ASP A 927 28.26 4.46 -36.06
N ASP A 928 27.03 4.15 -35.62
CA ASP A 928 25.93 3.66 -36.47
C ASP A 928 26.32 2.42 -37.31
N ARG A 929 27.10 1.53 -36.70
CA ARG A 929 27.71 0.39 -37.41
C ARG A 929 26.74 -0.74 -37.77
N PHE A 930 25.67 -0.94 -37.00
CA PHE A 930 24.81 -2.11 -37.13
C PHE A 930 23.49 -1.75 -37.78
N ASP A 931 23.08 -2.50 -38.80
CA ASP A 931 21.79 -2.30 -39.45
C ASP A 931 20.65 -2.54 -38.46
N CYS A 932 19.66 -1.65 -38.48
CA CYS A 932 18.39 -1.88 -37.82
C CYS A 932 17.59 -2.90 -38.64
N PRO A 933 16.97 -3.90 -37.99
CA PRO A 933 15.99 -4.71 -38.68
C PRO A 933 14.86 -3.81 -39.21
N VAL A 934 14.15 -4.24 -40.23
CA VAL A 934 12.98 -3.55 -40.80
C VAL A 934 11.85 -4.54 -40.92
N ASP A 935 10.60 -4.07 -40.85
CA ASP A 935 9.45 -4.94 -41.05
C ASP A 935 9.53 -5.56 -42.45
N SER A 936 9.38 -6.88 -42.53
CA SER A 936 9.24 -7.57 -43.81
C SER A 936 8.00 -7.05 -44.52
N VAL A 937 8.18 -6.48 -45.72
CA VAL A 937 7.07 -6.01 -46.57
C VAL A 937 6.12 -7.19 -46.80
N SER A 938 4.92 -7.11 -46.21
CA SER A 938 3.86 -8.12 -46.29
C SER A 938 3.18 -8.14 -47.65
#